data_AF-A0A8C7KBY3-F1
#
_entry.id   AF-A0A8C7KBY3-F1
#
_cell.length_a   1.000
_cell.length_b   1.000
_cell.length_c   1.000
_cell.angle_alpha   90.00
_cell.angle_beta   90.00
_cell.angle_gamma   90.00
#
_symmetry.space_group_name_H-M   'P 1'
#
loop_
_entity.id
_entity.type
_entity.pdbx_description
1 polymer ?
#
loop_
_entity_poly.entity_id
_entity_poly.type
_entity_poly.pdbx_seq_one_letter_code
_entity_poly.pdbx_strand_id
1 'polypeptide(L)'
;MDNFVRDKLTEWNFSEYIDRFKDEEIDKESFLLLDEKAFANLIPKLGPRYKFQEKHKAIQKELENDGTATDSQVQTSSTMAWASLDQAAAPSISPQGKRKNPPTFPSTSTPPKQPCFSKPTQPTSKFERQAMKAAETCVTQVLEKLKTLPKKEFIDYLKGKMTKLRTGVKNKVLVGVFGKTGAGKSSLINAILGEPNCLPNGANISACTSVMIQVEANMTNYSYEAEIEFISKKEWEDDIKSHQDVMSDENDNKNEELVRVATAKIQAFYGKYGVGKSLKDLMKGEHFREIPEFLSPTNTVKMISCGTHLSQCSSVWIVNDIQRAASEREPWMILESSFSYLIQGGECENITFICTKTDDINPKNYLGSPVLKNTELHLDLEKKGAAERKRGCIQHRNEQAKIMLGERFNDEVVKKKPFIQMEKIFQVFTVSAEEFQNDENPILEQEQTEIPQLKQVLEDMNERHSKTAVKDYISGVYGILSLIKAANSNDSTMVEMKSNMYQLLKDSLEEQLSTITSLMTKHYNDLKKLLSEGVANSKKSCLQIAKEKVITPEARKDGRGYHRTLSSLCRNKGFCRSTNGDITDLNKTLAESMYAAINEKFALIFPNAGTTGESIYKKICNFSIISDNMAKEWENTPMSLYLMFLTTEENFLKDKLKRDVLLRKKVIYESLTDEVQIIMCPCYEEASKISGKGTLKKTQELLVKHIDSSKNPMFDNAQKKMLEGFENLREYIEQTLRTELLESLKRSLKTPNSLSLPDVSEQLENMETYKMLALRERTSQI
;
A
#
# COMPACT_ATOMS: atom_id res chain seq x y z
N MET A 1 -17.46 8.51 -54.55
CA MET A 1 -17.83 7.27 -53.84
C MET A 1 -17.89 6.07 -54.78
N ASP A 2 -17.13 5.03 -54.44
CA ASP A 2 -17.04 3.73 -55.12
C ASP A 2 -18.25 2.83 -54.80
N ASN A 3 -18.59 1.88 -55.70
CA ASN A 3 -19.67 0.91 -55.51
C ASN A 3 -19.45 0.06 -54.24
N PHE A 4 -18.19 -0.26 -53.93
CA PHE A 4 -17.82 -0.98 -52.71
C PHE A 4 -18.33 -0.30 -51.42
N VAL A 5 -18.15 1.01 -51.31
CA VAL A 5 -18.55 1.79 -50.12
C VAL A 5 -20.08 1.83 -50.00
N ARG A 6 -20.77 2.03 -51.13
CA ARG A 6 -22.24 2.02 -51.18
C ARG A 6 -22.81 0.67 -50.73
N ASP A 7 -22.22 -0.42 -51.23
CA ASP A 7 -22.67 -1.77 -50.95
C ASP A 7 -22.45 -2.11 -49.46
N LYS A 8 -21.30 -1.74 -48.89
CA LYS A 8 -21.03 -1.92 -47.46
C LYS A 8 -21.94 -1.10 -46.57
N LEU A 9 -22.19 0.16 -46.90
CA LEU A 9 -23.16 0.98 -46.16
C LEU A 9 -24.57 0.39 -46.22
N THR A 10 -24.95 -0.16 -47.36
CA THR A 10 -26.27 -0.80 -47.53
C THR A 10 -26.37 -2.12 -46.75
N GLU A 11 -25.35 -2.98 -46.87
CA GLU A 11 -25.23 -4.25 -46.12
C GLU A 11 -25.29 -4.02 -44.60
N TRP A 12 -24.73 -2.92 -44.14
CA TRP A 12 -24.64 -2.61 -42.72
C TRP A 12 -25.85 -1.85 -42.16
N ASN A 13 -26.88 -1.60 -42.96
CA ASN A 13 -28.04 -0.76 -42.63
C ASN A 13 -27.68 0.70 -42.31
N PHE A 14 -26.70 1.28 -43.02
CA PHE A 14 -26.28 2.68 -42.97
C PHE A 14 -26.64 3.46 -44.25
N SER A 15 -27.65 3.00 -45.01
CA SER A 15 -28.04 3.62 -46.29
C SER A 15 -28.40 5.10 -46.16
N GLU A 16 -28.87 5.54 -45.00
CA GLU A 16 -29.19 6.94 -44.71
C GLU A 16 -27.98 7.89 -44.75
N TYR A 17 -26.75 7.34 -44.68
CA TYR A 17 -25.51 8.13 -44.74
C TYR A 17 -24.82 8.06 -46.12
N ILE A 18 -25.37 7.34 -47.09
CA ILE A 18 -24.75 7.16 -48.42
C ILE A 18 -24.48 8.50 -49.10
N ASP A 19 -25.43 9.44 -49.06
CA ASP A 19 -25.24 10.74 -49.70
C ASP A 19 -24.12 11.53 -49.03
N ARG A 20 -23.93 11.43 -47.71
CA ARG A 20 -22.80 12.06 -47.00
C ARG A 20 -21.45 11.46 -47.37
N PHE A 21 -21.36 10.13 -47.43
CA PHE A 21 -20.13 9.48 -47.89
C PHE A 21 -19.84 9.81 -49.36
N LYS A 22 -20.88 10.09 -50.15
CA LYS A 22 -20.74 10.55 -51.53
C LYS A 22 -20.30 12.01 -51.64
N ASP A 23 -20.86 12.90 -50.83
CA ASP A 23 -20.54 14.33 -50.78
C ASP A 23 -19.12 14.57 -50.27
N GLU A 24 -18.64 13.75 -49.33
CA GLU A 24 -17.25 13.75 -48.84
C GLU A 24 -16.31 12.91 -49.74
N GLU A 25 -16.78 12.52 -50.93
CA GLU A 25 -16.05 11.78 -51.96
C GLU A 25 -15.37 10.47 -51.50
N ILE A 26 -15.81 9.86 -50.38
CA ILE A 26 -15.20 8.67 -49.80
C ILE A 26 -15.25 7.48 -50.77
N ASP A 27 -14.08 7.09 -51.28
CA ASP A 27 -13.87 5.90 -52.11
C ASP A 27 -13.38 4.71 -51.27
N LYS A 28 -13.09 3.57 -51.89
CA LYS A 28 -12.71 2.35 -51.17
C LYS A 28 -11.43 2.52 -50.36
N GLU A 29 -10.41 3.20 -50.89
CA GLU A 29 -9.14 3.40 -50.18
C GLU A 29 -9.32 4.34 -48.99
N SER A 30 -10.00 5.46 -49.20
CA SER A 30 -10.32 6.43 -48.14
C SER A 30 -11.22 5.82 -47.07
N PHE A 31 -12.19 4.99 -47.48
CA PHE A 31 -13.06 4.26 -46.57
C PHE A 31 -12.26 3.37 -45.63
N LEU A 32 -11.24 2.65 -46.11
CA LEU A 32 -10.42 1.77 -45.27
C LEU A 32 -9.49 2.51 -44.32
N LEU A 33 -9.23 3.80 -44.53
CA LEU A 33 -8.35 4.64 -43.72
C LEU A 33 -9.09 5.58 -42.76
N LEU A 34 -10.43 5.52 -42.73
CA LEU A 34 -11.24 6.36 -41.83
C LEU A 34 -10.87 6.13 -40.37
N ASP A 35 -10.63 7.22 -39.64
CA ASP A 35 -10.33 7.23 -38.22
C ASP A 35 -11.56 7.65 -37.37
N GLU A 36 -11.41 7.61 -36.05
CA GLU A 36 -12.52 7.94 -35.14
C GLU A 36 -13.02 9.37 -35.26
N LYS A 37 -12.18 10.31 -35.74
CA LYS A 37 -12.57 11.69 -36.00
C LYS A 37 -13.42 11.78 -37.27
N ALA A 38 -13.06 11.06 -38.33
CA ALA A 38 -13.82 11.03 -39.58
C ALA A 38 -15.21 10.42 -39.39
N PHE A 39 -15.36 9.39 -38.54
CA PHE A 39 -16.68 8.82 -38.22
C PHE A 39 -17.61 9.82 -37.57
N ALA A 40 -17.08 10.79 -36.80
CA ALA A 40 -17.90 11.80 -36.15
C ALA A 40 -18.56 12.76 -37.14
N ASN A 41 -17.89 13.05 -38.25
CA ASN A 41 -18.39 13.89 -39.32
C ASN A 41 -19.36 13.13 -40.23
N LEU A 42 -19.00 11.90 -40.61
CA LEU A 42 -19.81 11.07 -41.51
C LEU A 42 -21.09 10.54 -40.81
N ILE A 43 -20.98 10.19 -39.53
CA ILE A 43 -22.09 9.63 -38.71
C ILE A 43 -22.21 10.41 -37.38
N PRO A 44 -22.93 11.56 -37.38
CA PRO A 44 -23.00 12.45 -36.21
C PRO A 44 -23.73 11.88 -34.99
N LYS A 45 -24.58 10.85 -35.14
CA LYS A 45 -25.27 10.23 -33.99
C LYS A 45 -24.38 9.18 -33.33
N LEU A 46 -24.17 9.30 -32.01
CA LEU A 46 -23.28 8.44 -31.21
C LEU A 46 -23.60 6.93 -31.33
N GLY A 47 -24.88 6.54 -31.25
CA GLY A 47 -25.29 5.12 -31.31
C GLY A 47 -24.95 4.44 -32.64
N PRO A 48 -25.41 4.96 -33.80
CA PRO A 48 -25.02 4.46 -35.12
C PRO A 48 -23.52 4.51 -35.35
N ARG A 49 -22.83 5.55 -34.89
CA ARG A 49 -21.36 5.69 -35.04
C ARG A 49 -20.60 4.53 -34.41
N TYR A 50 -20.98 4.12 -33.20
CA TYR A 50 -20.33 3.00 -32.52
C TYR A 50 -20.54 1.67 -33.26
N LYS A 51 -21.74 1.45 -33.80
CA LYS A 51 -22.04 0.26 -34.61
C LYS A 51 -21.27 0.24 -35.94
N PHE A 52 -21.05 1.41 -36.54
CA PHE A 52 -20.23 1.54 -37.74
C PHE A 52 -18.74 1.28 -37.45
N GLN A 53 -18.21 1.83 -36.35
CA GLN A 53 -16.84 1.62 -35.89
C GLN A 53 -16.49 0.13 -35.74
N GLU A 54 -17.36 -0.65 -35.09
CA GLU A 54 -17.14 -2.09 -34.91
C GLU A 54 -17.09 -2.85 -36.24
N LYS A 55 -18.02 -2.54 -37.16
CA LYS A 55 -18.09 -3.17 -38.49
C LYS A 55 -16.91 -2.77 -39.38
N HIS A 56 -16.46 -1.51 -39.28
CA HIS A 56 -15.31 -0.99 -40.01
C HIS A 56 -14.00 -1.61 -39.53
N LYS A 57 -13.79 -1.71 -38.21
CA LYS A 57 -12.65 -2.42 -37.60
C LYS A 57 -12.60 -3.91 -38.00
N ALA A 58 -13.75 -4.56 -38.18
CA ALA A 58 -13.82 -5.95 -38.61
C ALA A 58 -13.29 -6.13 -40.05
N ILE A 59 -13.65 -5.25 -40.99
CA ILE A 59 -13.13 -5.29 -42.37
C ILE A 59 -11.63 -4.99 -42.43
N GLN A 60 -11.13 -4.05 -41.61
CA GLN A 60 -9.69 -3.77 -41.54
C GLN A 60 -8.91 -5.01 -41.10
N LYS A 61 -9.42 -5.77 -40.11
CA LYS A 61 -8.82 -7.03 -39.66
C LYS A 61 -8.91 -8.16 -40.69
N GLU A 62 -9.98 -8.21 -41.47
CA GLU A 62 -10.10 -9.19 -42.57
C GLU A 62 -9.05 -8.92 -43.67
N LEU A 63 -8.77 -7.65 -43.97
CA LEU A 63 -7.77 -7.25 -44.95
C LEU A 63 -6.32 -7.41 -44.46
N GLU A 64 -6.07 -7.25 -43.15
CA GLU A 64 -4.76 -7.56 -42.53
C GLU A 64 -4.42 -9.05 -42.57
N ASN A 65 -5.43 -9.93 -42.56
CA ASN A 65 -5.24 -11.39 -42.61
C ASN A 65 -5.09 -11.97 -44.03
N ASP A 66 -5.52 -11.24 -45.08
CA ASP A 66 -5.38 -11.66 -46.49
C ASP A 66 -4.08 -11.15 -47.15
N GLY A 67 -3.29 -10.34 -46.45
CA GLY A 67 -2.11 -9.62 -46.96
C GLY A 67 -0.73 -10.25 -46.72
N THR A 68 -0.60 -11.57 -46.50
CA THR A 68 0.73 -12.22 -46.41
C THR A 68 1.28 -12.61 -47.78
N ALA A 69 1.78 -11.65 -48.55
CA ALA A 69 2.83 -11.86 -49.55
C ALA A 69 3.33 -10.52 -50.12
N THR A 70 4.47 -10.03 -49.59
CA THR A 70 5.64 -9.43 -50.27
C THR A 70 6.28 -8.28 -49.50
N ASP A 71 7.61 -8.34 -49.52
CA ASP A 71 8.62 -7.59 -48.79
C ASP A 71 8.66 -6.09 -49.13
N SER A 72 9.12 -5.26 -48.17
CA SER A 72 10.04 -4.10 -48.33
C SER A 72 9.74 -2.94 -47.38
N GLN A 73 10.79 -2.51 -46.66
CA GLN A 73 10.89 -1.29 -45.87
C GLN A 73 10.48 -0.02 -46.65
N VAL A 74 9.66 0.85 -46.05
CA VAL A 74 9.81 2.32 -46.16
C VAL A 74 9.36 2.97 -44.86
N GLN A 75 10.28 3.70 -44.22
CA GLN A 75 10.00 4.70 -43.20
C GLN A 75 9.28 5.89 -43.84
N THR A 76 8.17 6.35 -43.27
CA THR A 76 7.81 7.78 -43.31
C THR A 76 7.16 8.20 -42.00
N SER A 77 7.87 9.06 -41.29
CA SER A 77 7.38 9.93 -40.23
C SER A 77 6.41 10.98 -40.79
N SER A 78 5.36 11.30 -40.06
CA SER A 78 4.77 12.64 -40.10
C SER A 78 4.03 12.98 -38.80
N THR A 79 4.72 13.82 -38.04
CA THR A 79 4.31 14.68 -36.94
C THR A 79 3.19 15.63 -37.36
N MET A 80 2.15 15.83 -36.53
CA MET A 80 1.97 17.04 -35.69
C MET A 80 0.51 17.30 -35.27
N ALA A 81 0.41 17.56 -33.97
CA ALA A 81 -0.22 18.73 -33.35
C ALA A 81 -1.73 18.98 -33.48
N TRP A 82 -2.31 19.05 -32.30
CA TRP A 82 -3.57 19.69 -31.96
C TRP A 82 -3.51 21.21 -32.14
N ALA A 83 -4.61 21.81 -32.58
CA ALA A 83 -5.13 23.05 -31.98
C ALA A 83 -6.63 23.29 -32.32
N SER A 84 -7.42 23.39 -31.25
CA SER A 84 -8.56 24.28 -30.96
C SER A 84 -9.75 24.46 -31.92
N LEU A 85 -10.96 24.24 -31.38
CA LEU A 85 -11.95 25.32 -31.22
C LEU A 85 -13.01 25.00 -30.13
N ASP A 86 -13.18 25.92 -29.19
CA ASP A 86 -14.30 26.04 -28.25
C ASP A 86 -15.65 26.31 -28.95
N GLN A 87 -16.77 25.84 -28.37
CA GLN A 87 -17.91 26.66 -27.86
C GLN A 87 -19.21 25.86 -27.65
N ALA A 88 -19.80 25.98 -26.45
CA ALA A 88 -21.22 26.25 -26.16
C ALA A 88 -21.48 26.07 -24.64
N ALA A 89 -21.39 27.13 -23.83
CA ALA A 89 -22.47 28.05 -23.45
C ALA A 89 -23.47 27.49 -22.41
N ALA A 90 -23.30 27.92 -21.16
CA ALA A 90 -24.38 28.07 -20.16
C ALA A 90 -24.51 29.58 -19.82
N PRO A 91 -25.69 30.09 -19.42
CA PRO A 91 -25.99 31.51 -19.49
C PRO A 91 -25.48 32.32 -18.29
N SER A 92 -25.14 33.56 -18.63
CA SER A 92 -24.52 34.64 -17.88
C SER A 92 -25.49 35.43 -17.00
N ILE A 93 -25.01 35.95 -15.86
CA ILE A 93 -25.36 37.30 -15.38
C ILE A 93 -24.09 37.95 -14.78
N SER A 94 -23.71 39.09 -15.36
CA SER A 94 -22.54 39.96 -15.07
C SER A 94 -22.87 41.04 -14.00
N PRO A 95 -21.90 41.87 -13.51
CA PRO A 95 -21.50 43.06 -14.28
C PRO A 95 -20.02 43.55 -14.18
N GLN A 96 -19.47 43.85 -15.36
CA GLN A 96 -18.68 45.04 -15.79
C GLN A 96 -17.29 45.41 -15.23
N GLY A 97 -16.31 45.56 -16.15
CA GLY A 97 -15.08 46.32 -15.88
C GLY A 97 -13.93 46.30 -16.92
N LYS A 98 -14.17 46.67 -18.19
CA LYS A 98 -13.24 47.26 -19.20
C LYS A 98 -11.91 46.54 -19.60
N ARG A 99 -11.86 46.09 -20.86
CA ARG A 99 -10.67 45.69 -21.66
C ARG A 99 -9.79 46.88 -22.10
N LYS A 100 -8.49 46.62 -22.30
CA LYS A 100 -7.67 47.13 -23.41
C LYS A 100 -6.79 45.99 -23.95
N ASN A 101 -6.82 45.80 -25.28
CA ASN A 101 -6.08 44.75 -26.02
C ASN A 101 -4.57 45.07 -26.12
N PRO A 102 -3.69 44.05 -26.27
CA PRO A 102 -2.36 44.21 -26.82
C PRO A 102 -2.29 43.92 -28.35
N PRO A 103 -1.21 44.36 -29.04
CA PRO A 103 -1.05 44.23 -30.48
C PRO A 103 -0.39 42.90 -30.90
N THR A 104 -0.75 42.47 -32.11
CA THR A 104 -0.17 41.41 -32.96
C THR A 104 1.29 41.65 -33.34
N PHE A 105 2.10 40.59 -33.49
CA PHE A 105 3.21 40.45 -34.47
C PHE A 105 3.85 39.02 -34.39
N PRO A 106 4.69 38.57 -35.36
CA PRO A 106 4.37 37.50 -36.30
C PRO A 106 5.13 36.18 -36.06
N SER A 107 4.62 35.13 -36.69
CA SER A 107 5.21 33.80 -36.84
C SER A 107 6.50 33.80 -37.67
N THR A 108 7.57 33.17 -37.16
CA THR A 108 8.44 32.18 -37.85
C THR A 108 9.74 31.92 -37.05
N SER A 109 9.93 30.69 -36.55
CA SER A 109 11.18 29.89 -36.69
C SER A 109 11.10 28.59 -35.89
N THR A 110 11.45 27.48 -36.56
CA THR A 110 11.54 26.06 -36.19
C THR A 110 11.92 25.67 -34.73
N PRO A 111 11.40 24.54 -34.20
CA PRO A 111 11.82 24.00 -32.89
C PRO A 111 13.20 23.31 -32.97
N PRO A 112 14.06 23.42 -31.93
CA PRO A 112 15.27 22.62 -31.82
C PRO A 112 14.97 21.16 -31.47
N LYS A 113 15.78 20.25 -32.01
CA LYS A 113 15.74 18.79 -31.84
C LYS A 113 15.97 18.40 -30.36
N GLN A 114 15.11 17.54 -29.82
CA GLN A 114 15.35 16.82 -28.56
C GLN A 114 16.63 15.96 -28.66
N PRO A 115 17.55 16.00 -27.68
CA PRO A 115 18.59 14.99 -27.57
C PRO A 115 17.99 13.71 -26.99
N CYS A 116 18.19 12.59 -27.70
CA CYS A 116 17.98 11.25 -27.17
C CYS A 116 18.71 11.10 -25.83
N PHE A 117 17.97 10.73 -24.78
CA PHE A 117 18.54 10.29 -23.52
C PHE A 117 19.55 9.17 -23.78
N SER A 118 20.79 9.41 -23.36
CA SER A 118 21.81 8.37 -23.24
C SER A 118 21.26 7.24 -22.37
N LYS A 119 21.39 6.00 -22.85
CA LYS A 119 20.95 4.77 -22.18
C LYS A 119 21.31 4.82 -20.68
N PRO A 120 20.34 4.64 -19.77
CA PRO A 120 20.63 4.29 -18.39
C PRO A 120 21.42 2.99 -18.36
N THR A 121 22.37 2.90 -17.45
CA THR A 121 23.03 1.66 -17.02
C THR A 121 21.97 0.55 -16.87
N GLN A 122 22.26 -0.66 -17.39
CA GLN A 122 21.27 -1.75 -17.46
C GLN A 122 20.55 -1.95 -16.11
N PRO A 123 19.20 -1.93 -16.08
CA PRO A 123 18.49 -2.15 -14.84
C PRO A 123 18.64 -3.61 -14.43
N THR A 124 19.06 -3.82 -13.18
CA THR A 124 19.07 -5.10 -12.46
C THR A 124 17.79 -5.90 -12.74
N SER A 125 16.63 -5.22 -12.79
CA SER A 125 15.29 -5.78 -13.09
C SER A 125 15.20 -6.72 -14.30
N LYS A 126 16.09 -6.59 -15.31
CA LYS A 126 16.12 -7.52 -16.45
C LYS A 126 16.65 -8.89 -16.06
N PHE A 127 17.69 -8.94 -15.21
CA PHE A 127 18.26 -10.19 -14.71
C PHE A 127 17.27 -10.93 -13.83
N GLU A 128 16.63 -10.27 -12.84
CA GLU A 128 15.67 -10.96 -11.97
C GLU A 128 14.49 -11.51 -12.76
N ARG A 129 13.97 -10.77 -13.74
CA ARG A 129 12.91 -11.26 -14.64
C ARG A 129 13.36 -12.49 -15.44
N GLN A 130 14.57 -12.45 -16.01
CA GLN A 130 15.11 -13.58 -16.76
C GLN A 130 15.32 -14.80 -15.88
N ALA A 131 15.89 -14.61 -14.69
CA ALA A 131 16.16 -15.66 -13.73
C ALA A 131 14.86 -16.29 -13.21
N MET A 132 13.85 -15.47 -12.90
CA MET A 132 12.52 -15.93 -12.51
C MET A 132 11.86 -16.77 -13.62
N LYS A 133 11.84 -16.27 -14.86
CA LYS A 133 11.29 -17.00 -16.01
C LYS A 133 12.00 -18.33 -16.26
N ALA A 134 13.33 -18.35 -16.14
CA ALA A 134 14.12 -19.57 -16.28
C ALA A 134 13.77 -20.59 -15.18
N ALA A 135 13.65 -20.13 -13.94
CA ALA A 135 13.27 -20.98 -12.81
C ALA A 135 11.83 -21.52 -12.95
N GLU A 136 10.86 -20.69 -13.39
CA GLU A 136 9.48 -21.13 -13.66
C GLU A 136 9.40 -22.17 -14.78
N THR A 137 10.19 -21.98 -15.84
CA THR A 137 10.33 -22.94 -16.94
C THR A 137 10.90 -24.26 -16.43
N CYS A 138 11.96 -24.20 -15.62
CA CYS A 138 12.56 -25.36 -14.97
C CYS A 138 11.54 -26.12 -14.10
N VAL A 139 10.79 -25.41 -13.25
CA VAL A 139 9.74 -26.02 -12.41
C VAL A 139 8.69 -26.72 -13.27
N THR A 140 8.28 -26.10 -14.38
CA THR A 140 7.28 -26.68 -15.29
C THR A 140 7.79 -27.98 -15.93
N GLN A 141 8.99 -27.96 -16.50
CA GLN A 141 9.60 -29.14 -17.13
C GLN A 141 9.78 -30.30 -16.14
N VAL A 142 10.25 -30.02 -14.92
CA VAL A 142 10.46 -31.08 -13.92
C VAL A 142 9.12 -31.61 -13.39
N LEU A 143 8.13 -30.74 -13.18
CA LEU A 143 6.78 -31.18 -12.81
C LEU A 143 6.15 -32.09 -13.88
N GLU A 144 6.34 -31.81 -15.17
CA GLU A 144 5.88 -32.68 -16.26
C GLU A 144 6.57 -34.04 -16.23
N LYS A 145 7.90 -34.08 -16.06
CA LYS A 145 8.66 -35.33 -15.90
C LYS A 145 8.21 -36.13 -14.68
N LEU A 146 7.95 -35.48 -13.54
CA LEU A 146 7.47 -36.17 -12.33
C LEU A 146 6.05 -36.72 -12.48
N LYS A 147 5.20 -36.09 -13.31
CA LYS A 147 3.81 -36.55 -13.55
C LYS A 147 3.75 -37.89 -14.28
N THR A 148 4.73 -38.22 -15.11
CA THR A 148 4.76 -39.48 -15.86
C THR A 148 5.15 -40.68 -15.00
N LEU A 149 5.76 -40.44 -13.84
CA LEU A 149 6.21 -41.50 -12.94
C LEU A 149 5.05 -42.12 -12.13
N PRO A 150 5.17 -43.40 -11.72
CA PRO A 150 4.21 -44.05 -10.84
C PRO A 150 3.98 -43.27 -9.55
N LYS A 151 2.74 -43.28 -9.04
CA LYS A 151 2.42 -42.66 -7.75
C LYS A 151 3.23 -43.33 -6.64
N LYS A 152 4.08 -42.54 -6.00
CA LYS A 152 4.85 -42.91 -4.81
C LYS A 152 4.89 -41.70 -3.90
N GLU A 153 4.88 -41.96 -2.60
CA GLU A 153 4.78 -40.93 -1.58
C GLU A 153 5.87 -39.84 -1.71
N PHE A 154 7.11 -40.24 -2.01
CA PHE A 154 8.21 -39.29 -2.24
C PHE A 154 8.04 -38.46 -3.52
N ILE A 155 7.51 -39.04 -4.59
CA ILE A 155 7.25 -38.32 -5.85
C ILE A 155 6.13 -37.29 -5.65
N ASP A 156 5.07 -37.67 -4.93
CA ASP A 156 3.97 -36.76 -4.60
C ASP A 156 4.44 -35.64 -3.65
N TYR A 157 5.35 -35.93 -2.73
CA TYR A 157 6.03 -34.92 -1.90
C TYR A 157 6.80 -33.89 -2.76
N LEU A 158 7.62 -34.34 -3.70
CA LEU A 158 8.37 -33.45 -4.62
C LEU A 158 7.43 -32.59 -5.47
N LYS A 159 6.38 -33.19 -6.04
CA LYS A 159 5.33 -32.47 -6.78
C LYS A 159 4.68 -31.39 -5.94
N GLY A 160 4.34 -31.72 -4.68
CA GLY A 160 3.75 -30.79 -3.72
C GLY A 160 4.66 -29.59 -3.45
N LYS A 161 5.96 -29.83 -3.18
CA LYS A 161 6.95 -28.76 -2.93
C LYS A 161 7.11 -27.85 -4.15
N MET A 162 7.29 -28.41 -5.35
CA MET A 162 7.41 -27.60 -6.58
C MET A 162 6.14 -26.82 -6.91
N THR A 163 4.96 -27.40 -6.66
CA THR A 163 3.68 -26.69 -6.85
C THR A 163 3.53 -25.53 -5.88
N LYS A 164 3.89 -25.72 -4.60
CA LYS A 164 3.87 -24.66 -3.58
C LYS A 164 4.80 -23.51 -3.94
N LEU A 165 6.02 -23.80 -4.43
CA LEU A 165 6.94 -22.77 -4.93
C LEU A 165 6.29 -21.93 -6.02
N ARG A 166 5.67 -22.57 -7.03
CA ARG A 166 5.00 -21.90 -8.15
C ARG A 166 3.89 -20.94 -7.71
N THR A 167 3.20 -21.22 -6.61
CA THR A 167 2.09 -20.39 -6.11
C THR A 167 2.52 -19.32 -5.09
N GLY A 168 3.75 -19.38 -4.57
CA GLY A 168 4.17 -18.63 -3.38
C GLY A 168 4.73 -17.22 -3.60
N VAL A 169 4.81 -16.72 -4.84
CA VAL A 169 5.54 -15.47 -5.16
C VAL A 169 4.60 -14.30 -5.45
N LYS A 170 3.74 -13.93 -4.50
CA LYS A 170 2.89 -12.73 -4.60
C LYS A 170 2.85 -11.95 -3.30
N ASN A 171 3.99 -11.39 -2.90
CA ASN A 171 3.99 -10.30 -1.93
C ASN A 171 4.21 -9.00 -2.72
N LYS A 172 3.40 -7.97 -2.46
CA LYS A 172 3.54 -6.64 -3.05
C LYS A 172 4.05 -5.70 -1.96
N VAL A 173 4.89 -4.74 -2.33
CA VAL A 173 5.26 -3.63 -1.44
C VAL A 173 4.12 -2.61 -1.45
N LEU A 174 3.56 -2.29 -0.28
CA LEU A 174 2.46 -1.34 -0.16
C LEU A 174 2.96 -0.02 0.43
N VAL A 175 2.66 1.09 -0.26
CA VAL A 175 2.95 2.46 0.20
C VAL A 175 1.64 3.20 0.46
N GLY A 176 1.40 3.59 1.71
CA GLY A 176 0.19 4.35 2.08
C GLY A 176 0.40 5.85 1.94
N VAL A 177 -0.43 6.55 1.15
CA VAL A 177 -0.31 8.00 0.90
C VAL A 177 -1.42 8.79 1.61
N PHE A 178 -1.05 9.66 2.54
CA PHE A 178 -1.95 10.40 3.41
C PHE A 178 -1.76 11.91 3.29
N GLY A 179 -2.78 12.69 3.62
CA GLY A 179 -2.70 14.15 3.60
C GLY A 179 -4.06 14.79 3.34
N LYS A 180 -4.20 16.08 3.66
CA LYS A 180 -5.46 16.82 3.47
C LYS A 180 -5.85 16.93 1.99
N THR A 181 -7.14 17.15 1.73
CA THR A 181 -7.61 17.55 0.38
C THR A 181 -6.90 18.84 -0.05
N GLY A 182 -6.41 18.88 -1.29
CA GLY A 182 -5.66 20.02 -1.81
C GLY A 182 -4.15 20.02 -1.48
N ALA A 183 -3.64 19.02 -0.73
CA ALA A 183 -2.21 18.85 -0.46
C ALA A 183 -1.40 18.35 -1.69
N GLY A 184 -2.03 18.11 -2.84
CA GLY A 184 -1.32 17.71 -4.07
C GLY A 184 -1.07 16.20 -4.23
N LYS A 185 -1.75 15.33 -3.48
CA LYS A 185 -1.58 13.86 -3.55
C LYS A 185 -1.74 13.27 -4.95
N SER A 186 -2.85 13.57 -5.65
CA SER A 186 -3.10 13.04 -7.01
C SER A 186 -2.06 13.54 -8.01
N SER A 187 -1.73 14.84 -7.97
CA SER A 187 -0.70 15.42 -8.84
C SER A 187 0.67 14.79 -8.62
N LEU A 188 1.03 14.52 -7.36
CA LEU A 188 2.27 13.82 -7.01
C LEU A 188 2.29 12.41 -7.60
N ILE A 189 1.22 11.63 -7.42
CA ILE A 189 1.14 10.26 -7.96
C ILE A 189 1.23 10.27 -9.49
N ASN A 190 0.49 11.17 -10.16
CA ASN A 190 0.56 11.32 -11.61
C ASN A 190 1.98 11.66 -12.09
N ALA A 191 2.68 12.57 -11.41
CA ALA A 191 4.07 12.92 -11.74
C ALA A 191 5.05 11.75 -11.51
N ILE A 192 4.85 10.97 -10.45
CA ILE A 192 5.64 9.76 -10.17
C ILE A 192 5.43 8.72 -11.28
N LEU A 193 4.18 8.46 -11.66
CA LEU A 193 3.83 7.50 -12.71
C LEU A 193 4.24 8.00 -14.11
N GLY A 194 4.41 9.31 -14.30
CA GLY A 194 4.60 9.90 -15.62
C GLY A 194 3.30 9.99 -16.43
N GLU A 195 2.15 9.86 -15.78
CA GLU A 195 0.82 9.79 -16.39
C GLU A 195 -0.06 10.95 -15.87
N PRO A 196 -0.13 12.10 -16.58
CA PRO A 196 -0.66 13.35 -16.04
C PRO A 196 -2.15 13.33 -15.67
N ASN A 197 -2.91 12.32 -16.13
CA ASN A 197 -4.36 12.20 -15.94
C ASN A 197 -4.81 10.83 -15.39
N CYS A 198 -3.89 10.05 -14.82
CA CYS A 198 -4.25 8.74 -14.22
C CYS A 198 -5.23 8.92 -13.06
N LEU A 199 -4.91 9.83 -12.12
CA LEU A 199 -5.81 10.27 -11.06
C LEU A 199 -6.33 11.68 -11.35
N PRO A 200 -7.59 11.99 -11.04
CA PRO A 200 -8.15 13.32 -11.27
C PRO A 200 -7.42 14.41 -10.45
N ASN A 201 -6.93 15.44 -11.14
CA ASN A 201 -6.16 16.57 -10.62
C ASN A 201 -6.77 17.92 -11.10
N GLY A 202 -7.75 18.46 -10.37
CA GLY A 202 -8.38 19.73 -10.77
C GLY A 202 -8.77 20.62 -9.60
N ALA A 203 -8.43 21.90 -9.68
CA ALA A 203 -8.93 22.95 -8.76
C ALA A 203 -10.46 23.18 -8.89
N ASN A 204 -11.05 22.79 -10.03
CA ASN A 204 -12.48 22.98 -10.33
C ASN A 204 -13.37 21.77 -9.97
N ILE A 205 -12.79 20.69 -9.46
CA ILE A 205 -13.55 19.52 -8.99
C ILE A 205 -13.39 19.49 -7.48
N SER A 206 -14.35 20.07 -6.76
CA SER A 206 -14.33 20.06 -5.30
C SER A 206 -14.54 18.62 -4.81
N ALA A 207 -13.44 17.98 -4.36
CA ALA A 207 -13.35 16.62 -3.82
C ALA A 207 -13.30 15.47 -4.85
N CYS A 208 -12.12 15.24 -5.44
CA CYS A 208 -11.88 14.12 -6.36
C CYS A 208 -11.47 12.79 -5.69
N THR A 209 -11.25 12.76 -4.37
CA THR A 209 -10.66 11.59 -3.67
C THR A 209 -11.43 11.28 -2.38
N SER A 210 -12.74 11.05 -2.51
CA SER A 210 -13.61 10.64 -1.40
C SER A 210 -13.60 9.12 -1.15
N VAL A 211 -12.92 8.35 -2.02
CA VAL A 211 -12.82 6.90 -1.99
C VAL A 211 -11.34 6.51 -1.84
N MET A 212 -11.06 5.40 -1.17
CA MET A 212 -9.70 4.85 -1.17
C MET A 212 -9.37 4.31 -2.55
N ILE A 213 -8.19 4.66 -3.07
CA ILE A 213 -7.74 4.26 -4.40
C ILE A 213 -6.43 3.50 -4.21
N GLN A 214 -6.37 2.28 -4.74
CA GLN A 214 -5.15 1.51 -4.87
C GLN A 214 -4.71 1.56 -6.33
N VAL A 215 -3.45 1.95 -6.56
CA VAL A 215 -2.85 1.97 -7.90
C VAL A 215 -1.75 0.92 -7.93
N GLU A 216 -1.81 0.03 -8.92
CA GLU A 216 -0.82 -1.03 -9.12
C GLU A 216 -0.52 -1.27 -10.59
N ALA A 217 0.68 -1.78 -10.88
CA ALA A 217 1.05 -2.15 -12.24
C ALA A 217 0.32 -3.42 -12.67
N ASN A 218 -0.36 -3.38 -13.81
CA ASN A 218 -0.89 -4.59 -14.44
C ASN A 218 0.27 -5.42 -15.00
N MET A 219 0.54 -6.57 -14.37
CA MET A 219 1.63 -7.46 -14.76
C MET A 219 1.19 -8.54 -15.76
N THR A 220 -0.10 -8.57 -16.12
CA THR A 220 -0.68 -9.64 -16.96
C THR A 220 -0.87 -9.21 -18.41
N ASN A 221 -1.24 -7.95 -18.64
CA ASN A 221 -1.48 -7.38 -19.96
C ASN A 221 -1.18 -5.86 -19.94
N TYR A 222 -1.48 -5.17 -21.03
CA TYR A 222 -1.25 -3.72 -21.19
C TYR A 222 -2.51 -2.85 -20.99
N SER A 223 -3.62 -3.41 -20.49
CA SER A 223 -4.84 -2.64 -20.25
C SER A 223 -4.88 -2.01 -18.86
N TYR A 224 -5.46 -0.81 -18.81
CA TYR A 224 -5.92 -0.20 -17.56
C TYR A 224 -7.18 -0.93 -17.10
N GLU A 225 -7.14 -1.45 -15.89
CA GLU A 225 -8.25 -2.16 -15.25
C GLU A 225 -8.59 -1.47 -13.93
N ALA A 226 -9.87 -1.39 -13.60
CA ALA A 226 -10.35 -0.80 -12.35
C ALA A 226 -11.28 -1.79 -11.65
N GLU A 227 -10.91 -2.20 -10.44
CA GLU A 227 -11.75 -3.00 -9.55
C GLU A 227 -12.46 -2.07 -8.56
N ILE A 228 -13.79 -2.20 -8.44
CA ILE A 228 -14.62 -1.35 -7.59
C ILE A 228 -15.25 -2.20 -6.50
N GLU A 229 -14.87 -1.96 -5.25
CA GLU A 229 -15.49 -2.55 -4.07
C GLU A 229 -16.53 -1.61 -3.47
N PHE A 230 -17.78 -2.08 -3.33
CA PHE A 230 -18.88 -1.28 -2.80
C PHE A 230 -19.00 -1.38 -1.28
N ILE A 231 -19.34 -0.25 -0.63
CA ILE A 231 -19.71 -0.19 0.78
C ILE A 231 -20.96 -1.04 1.06
N SER A 232 -21.06 -1.65 2.24
CA SER A 232 -22.26 -2.42 2.59
C SER A 232 -23.47 -1.53 2.89
N LYS A 233 -24.69 -2.09 2.74
CA LYS A 233 -25.95 -1.38 3.03
C LYS A 233 -26.01 -0.81 4.44
N LYS A 234 -25.54 -1.58 5.43
CA LYS A 234 -25.54 -1.16 6.83
C LYS A 234 -24.59 0.00 7.07
N GLU A 235 -23.38 -0.07 6.51
CA GLU A 235 -22.38 1.00 6.67
C GLU A 235 -22.82 2.30 6.00
N TRP A 236 -23.49 2.22 4.85
CA TRP A 236 -24.08 3.40 4.20
C TRP A 236 -25.20 4.02 5.04
N GLU A 237 -26.06 3.20 5.65
CA GLU A 237 -27.10 3.67 6.57
C GLU A 237 -26.51 4.41 7.78
N ASP A 238 -25.47 3.83 8.39
CA ASP A 238 -24.76 4.41 9.53
C ASP A 238 -24.08 5.74 9.15
N ASP A 239 -23.46 5.80 7.96
CA ASP A 239 -22.82 7.01 7.44
C ASP A 239 -23.84 8.13 7.18
N ILE A 240 -24.96 7.87 6.50
CA ILE A 240 -26.02 8.88 6.26
C ILE A 240 -26.59 9.39 7.59
N LYS A 241 -26.88 8.48 8.51
CA LYS A 241 -27.44 8.85 9.82
C LYS A 241 -26.50 9.80 10.57
N SER A 242 -25.20 9.56 10.51
CA SER A 242 -24.21 10.46 11.13
C SER A 242 -24.22 11.86 10.51
N HIS A 243 -24.38 11.96 9.18
CA HIS A 243 -24.45 13.24 8.47
C HIS A 243 -25.78 13.98 8.74
N GLN A 244 -26.90 13.27 8.84
CA GLN A 244 -28.18 13.85 9.24
C GLN A 244 -28.12 14.43 10.66
N ASP A 245 -27.52 13.70 11.60
CA ASP A 245 -27.33 14.17 12.98
C ASP A 245 -26.51 15.48 13.05
N VAL A 246 -25.55 15.67 12.14
CA VAL A 246 -24.76 16.91 12.01
C VAL A 246 -25.61 18.06 11.45
N MET A 247 -26.46 17.80 10.45
CA MET A 247 -27.33 18.82 9.84
C MET A 247 -28.45 19.27 10.78
N SER A 248 -29.04 18.35 11.53
CA SER A 248 -30.13 18.61 12.47
C SER A 248 -29.64 19.18 13.80
N ASP A 249 -28.35 19.51 13.92
CA ASP A 249 -27.87 20.32 15.03
C ASP A 249 -28.64 21.65 15.01
N GLU A 250 -29.13 22.15 16.15
CA GLU A 250 -29.77 23.47 16.30
C GLU A 250 -28.93 24.44 17.13
N ASN A 251 -27.69 24.06 17.49
CA ASN A 251 -26.80 24.87 18.31
C ASN A 251 -26.24 26.09 17.54
N ASP A 252 -26.13 27.23 18.22
CA ASP A 252 -25.59 28.50 17.67
C ASP A 252 -24.11 28.41 17.26
N ASN A 253 -23.41 27.35 17.68
CA ASN A 253 -21.98 27.10 17.39
C ASN A 253 -21.80 25.89 16.45
N LYS A 254 -22.75 25.69 15.52
CA LYS A 254 -22.67 24.67 14.49
C LYS A 254 -21.41 24.88 13.64
N ASN A 255 -20.64 23.82 13.44
CA ASN A 255 -19.53 23.88 12.51
C ASN A 255 -20.10 23.88 11.08
N GLU A 256 -20.26 25.08 10.51
CA GLU A 256 -20.83 25.32 9.19
C GLU A 256 -20.12 24.53 8.10
N GLU A 257 -18.81 24.28 8.26
CA GLU A 257 -18.04 23.45 7.33
C GLU A 257 -18.50 21.98 7.34
N LEU A 258 -18.91 21.44 8.50
CA LEU A 258 -19.42 20.07 8.59
C LEU A 258 -20.82 19.95 8.02
N VAL A 259 -21.66 20.93 8.31
CA VAL A 259 -23.00 20.99 7.71
C VAL A 259 -22.86 21.07 6.19
N ARG A 260 -21.91 21.86 5.69
CA ARG A 260 -21.60 21.96 4.26
C ARG A 260 -21.10 20.65 3.68
N VAL A 261 -20.14 19.96 4.32
CA VAL A 261 -19.61 18.66 3.88
C VAL A 261 -20.71 17.59 3.88
N ALA A 262 -21.48 17.51 4.95
CA ALA A 262 -22.62 16.59 5.06
C ALA A 262 -23.65 16.86 3.97
N THR A 263 -23.97 18.14 3.75
CA THR A 263 -24.98 18.55 2.75
C THR A 263 -24.49 18.20 1.36
N ALA A 264 -23.23 18.50 1.07
CA ALA A 264 -22.60 18.14 -0.19
C ALA A 264 -22.62 16.62 -0.42
N LYS A 265 -22.35 15.79 0.59
CA LYS A 265 -22.35 14.33 0.46
C LYS A 265 -23.75 13.77 0.15
N ILE A 266 -24.78 14.18 0.92
CA ILE A 266 -26.16 13.76 0.65
C ILE A 266 -26.63 14.27 -0.71
N GLN A 267 -26.33 15.53 -1.04
CA GLN A 267 -26.72 16.13 -2.30
C GLN A 267 -26.01 15.50 -3.50
N ALA A 268 -24.76 15.05 -3.36
CA ALA A 268 -24.03 14.39 -4.42
C ALA A 268 -24.68 13.06 -4.84
N PHE A 269 -25.19 12.28 -3.88
CA PHE A 269 -25.79 10.97 -4.17
C PHE A 269 -27.30 11.06 -4.46
N TYR A 270 -28.05 11.85 -3.69
CA TYR A 270 -29.51 11.93 -3.77
C TYR A 270 -30.04 13.19 -4.47
N GLY A 271 -29.15 14.06 -4.95
CA GLY A 271 -29.50 15.38 -5.47
C GLY A 271 -30.03 16.32 -4.39
N LYS A 272 -30.52 17.50 -4.81
CA LYS A 272 -31.14 18.49 -3.90
C LYS A 272 -32.34 17.92 -3.13
N TYR A 273 -33.00 16.89 -3.69
CA TYR A 273 -34.12 16.19 -3.06
C TYR A 273 -33.76 15.48 -1.76
N GLY A 274 -32.51 14.98 -1.62
CA GLY A 274 -32.11 14.22 -0.45
C GLY A 274 -31.93 15.06 0.82
N VAL A 275 -31.65 16.35 0.68
CA VAL A 275 -31.44 17.26 1.81
C VAL A 275 -32.77 17.44 2.56
N GLY A 276 -32.81 17.03 3.83
CA GLY A 276 -34.01 17.09 4.68
C GLY A 276 -34.96 15.89 4.58
N LYS A 277 -34.63 14.86 3.80
CA LYS A 277 -35.40 13.60 3.76
C LYS A 277 -35.09 12.71 4.95
N SER A 278 -36.04 11.85 5.32
CA SER A 278 -35.82 10.89 6.40
C SER A 278 -34.82 9.81 6.00
N LEU A 279 -34.09 9.22 6.95
CA LEU A 279 -33.20 8.08 6.70
C LEU A 279 -33.93 6.93 5.97
N LYS A 280 -35.18 6.65 6.35
CA LYS A 280 -36.01 5.64 5.69
C LYS A 280 -36.28 5.95 4.22
N ASP A 281 -36.47 7.22 3.87
CA ASP A 281 -36.68 7.62 2.48
C ASP A 281 -35.39 7.49 1.67
N LEU A 282 -34.26 7.94 2.22
CA LEU A 282 -32.96 7.84 1.56
C LEU A 282 -32.53 6.38 1.33
N MET A 283 -32.88 5.47 2.23
CA MET A 283 -32.53 4.05 2.15
C MET A 283 -33.49 3.20 1.29
N LYS A 284 -34.45 3.80 0.59
CA LYS A 284 -35.34 3.06 -0.33
C LYS A 284 -34.55 2.46 -1.48
N GLY A 285 -34.82 1.19 -1.80
CA GLY A 285 -34.13 0.44 -2.86
C GLY A 285 -34.20 1.09 -4.25
N GLU A 286 -35.17 1.99 -4.45
CA GLU A 286 -35.35 2.80 -5.65
C GLU A 286 -34.13 3.66 -6.00
N HIS A 287 -33.41 4.15 -4.97
CA HIS A 287 -32.21 4.98 -5.12
C HIS A 287 -30.96 4.18 -5.54
N PHE A 288 -31.01 2.84 -5.47
CA PHE A 288 -29.87 1.97 -5.71
C PHE A 288 -30.09 1.04 -6.91
N ARG A 289 -31.08 1.34 -7.77
CA ARG A 289 -31.39 0.52 -8.96
C ARG A 289 -30.24 0.38 -9.94
N GLU A 290 -29.37 1.39 -9.99
CA GLU A 290 -28.16 1.41 -10.84
C GLU A 290 -26.96 0.72 -10.20
N ILE A 291 -27.08 0.26 -8.94
CA ILE A 291 -26.03 -0.43 -8.17
C ILE A 291 -26.62 -1.73 -7.56
N PRO A 292 -26.99 -2.72 -8.39
CA PRO A 292 -27.62 -3.95 -7.92
C PRO A 292 -26.74 -4.73 -6.92
N GLU A 293 -25.42 -4.61 -7.01
CA GLU A 293 -24.44 -5.20 -6.10
C GLU A 293 -24.63 -4.69 -4.65
N PHE A 294 -24.98 -3.40 -4.47
CA PHE A 294 -25.24 -2.82 -3.15
C PHE A 294 -26.46 -3.44 -2.45
N LEU A 295 -27.44 -3.89 -3.23
CA LEU A 295 -28.67 -4.52 -2.73
C LEU A 295 -28.50 -6.02 -2.42
N SER A 296 -27.35 -6.62 -2.77
CA SER A 296 -27.09 -8.04 -2.54
C SER A 296 -26.82 -8.34 -1.05
N PRO A 297 -27.52 -9.33 -0.43
CA PRO A 297 -27.29 -9.72 0.96
C PRO A 297 -25.95 -10.45 1.20
N THR A 298 -25.20 -10.82 0.16
CA THR A 298 -23.91 -11.52 0.28
C THR A 298 -22.72 -10.59 0.49
N ASN A 299 -22.91 -9.26 0.46
CA ASN A 299 -21.85 -8.29 0.75
C ASN A 299 -21.58 -8.20 2.25
N THR A 300 -20.97 -9.24 2.83
CA THR A 300 -20.26 -9.14 4.12
C THR A 300 -18.90 -8.50 3.87
N VAL A 301 -18.91 -7.21 3.51
CA VAL A 301 -17.67 -6.44 3.40
C VAL A 301 -17.24 -6.08 4.82
N LYS A 302 -16.01 -6.44 5.17
CA LYS A 302 -15.38 -6.03 6.43
C LYS A 302 -15.11 -4.53 6.34
N MET A 303 -15.33 -3.81 7.44
CA MET A 303 -14.88 -2.42 7.61
C MET A 303 -13.46 -2.23 7.06
N ILE A 304 -13.36 -1.62 5.89
CA ILE A 304 -12.08 -1.21 5.32
C ILE A 304 -11.74 0.15 5.93
N SER A 305 -11.29 0.13 7.18
CA SER A 305 -10.84 1.35 7.84
C SER A 305 -9.39 1.64 7.45
N CYS A 306 -9.05 2.93 7.36
CA CYS A 306 -7.68 3.39 7.19
C CYS A 306 -6.69 2.66 8.13
N GLY A 307 -7.09 2.40 9.39
CA GLY A 307 -6.29 1.66 10.37
C GLY A 307 -5.94 0.22 9.98
N THR A 308 -6.82 -0.48 9.25
CA THR A 308 -6.57 -1.87 8.83
C THR A 308 -5.52 -1.97 7.71
N HIS A 309 -5.54 -1.10 6.71
CA HIS A 309 -4.50 -1.07 5.66
C HIS A 309 -3.21 -0.37 6.07
N LEU A 310 -3.29 0.63 6.97
CA LEU A 310 -2.10 1.29 7.53
C LEU A 310 -1.10 0.27 8.08
N SER A 311 -1.59 -0.72 8.82
CA SER A 311 -0.73 -1.76 9.41
C SER A 311 0.00 -2.67 8.40
N GLN A 312 -0.49 -2.75 7.16
CA GLN A 312 0.09 -3.54 6.06
C GLN A 312 1.03 -2.71 5.18
N CYS A 313 1.09 -1.39 5.40
CA CYS A 313 1.96 -0.52 4.63
C CYS A 313 3.41 -0.75 5.04
N SER A 314 4.27 -1.10 4.09
CA SER A 314 5.72 -1.18 4.28
C SER A 314 6.34 0.21 4.44
N SER A 315 5.70 1.22 3.83
CA SER A 315 6.08 2.63 3.93
C SER A 315 4.84 3.53 3.99
N VAL A 316 4.93 4.64 4.73
CA VAL A 316 3.85 5.61 4.88
C VAL A 316 4.31 6.99 4.45
N TRP A 317 3.58 7.58 3.52
CA TRP A 317 3.85 8.92 2.99
C TRP A 317 2.82 9.91 3.51
N ILE A 318 3.30 10.99 4.14
CA ILE A 318 2.48 12.08 4.67
C ILE A 318 2.73 13.31 3.81
N VAL A 319 1.76 13.62 2.95
CA VAL A 319 1.82 14.69 1.95
C VAL A 319 1.18 15.95 2.51
N ASN A 320 1.93 17.06 2.51
CA ASN A 320 1.41 18.36 2.88
C ASN A 320 1.90 19.49 1.97
N ASP A 321 1.18 20.60 1.96
CA ASP A 321 1.62 21.83 1.29
C ASP A 321 2.82 22.44 2.04
N ILE A 322 3.89 22.79 1.32
CA ILE A 322 5.11 23.34 1.94
C ILE A 322 4.83 24.61 2.76
N GLN A 323 3.84 25.43 2.38
CA GLN A 323 3.52 26.66 3.11
C GLN A 323 3.01 26.38 4.53
N ARG A 324 2.57 25.14 4.80
CA ARG A 324 1.92 24.74 6.06
C ARG A 324 2.52 23.48 6.69
N ALA A 325 3.57 22.92 6.08
CA ALA A 325 4.11 21.61 6.43
C ALA A 325 4.46 21.46 7.93
N ALA A 326 5.13 22.47 8.51
CA ALA A 326 5.56 22.44 9.91
C ALA A 326 4.55 23.05 10.90
N SER A 327 3.52 23.77 10.45
CA SER A 327 2.57 24.47 11.32
C SER A 327 1.22 23.77 11.43
N GLU A 328 0.82 22.98 10.43
CA GLU A 328 -0.42 22.22 10.50
C GLU A 328 -0.30 21.08 11.51
N ARG A 329 -1.37 20.88 12.28
CA ARG A 329 -1.44 19.83 13.31
C ARG A 329 -1.88 18.48 12.73
N GLU A 330 -2.68 18.50 11.66
CA GLU A 330 -3.31 17.32 11.08
C GLU A 330 -2.32 16.22 10.61
N PRO A 331 -1.22 16.52 9.89
CA PRO A 331 -0.23 15.50 9.50
C PRO A 331 0.40 14.78 10.70
N TRP A 332 0.72 15.55 11.74
CA TRP A 332 1.32 15.06 12.97
C TRP A 332 0.34 14.27 13.83
N MET A 333 -0.94 14.64 13.79
CA MET A 333 -1.99 13.85 14.42
C MET A 333 -2.21 12.51 13.72
N ILE A 334 -2.18 12.48 12.39
CA ILE A 334 -2.23 11.21 11.63
C ILE A 334 -1.05 10.34 12.05
N LEU A 335 0.15 10.92 12.13
CA LEU A 335 1.33 10.22 12.59
C LEU A 335 1.19 9.71 14.03
N GLU A 336 0.93 10.59 15.02
CA GLU A 336 0.81 10.23 16.44
C GLU A 336 -0.28 9.17 16.68
N SER A 337 -1.44 9.32 16.01
CA SER A 337 -2.57 8.39 16.19
C SER A 337 -2.34 7.05 15.49
N SER A 338 -1.62 7.03 14.36
CA SER A 338 -1.31 5.82 13.60
C SER A 338 -0.02 5.14 14.05
N PHE A 339 0.82 5.82 14.84
CA PHE A 339 2.15 5.35 15.23
C PHE A 339 2.16 3.96 15.88
N SER A 340 1.21 3.70 16.79
CA SER A 340 1.10 2.39 17.43
C SER A 340 0.76 1.29 16.43
N TYR A 341 -0.08 1.59 15.42
CA TYR A 341 -0.51 0.65 14.38
C TYR A 341 0.53 0.46 13.28
N LEU A 342 1.32 1.50 12.98
CA LEU A 342 2.34 1.48 11.94
C LEU A 342 3.62 0.79 12.42
N ILE A 343 4.05 1.12 13.64
CA ILE A 343 5.41 0.81 14.08
C ILE A 343 5.35 -0.21 15.22
N GLN A 344 4.62 0.03 16.30
CA GLN A 344 4.63 -0.93 17.42
C GLN A 344 3.87 -2.22 17.12
N GLY A 345 2.86 -2.18 16.24
CA GLY A 345 2.07 -3.33 15.81
C GLY A 345 2.02 -3.57 14.30
N GLY A 346 2.73 -2.80 13.46
CA GLY A 346 2.64 -2.89 11.99
C GLY A 346 3.95 -3.28 11.30
N GLU A 347 3.88 -3.36 9.97
CA GLU A 347 5.01 -3.70 9.07
C GLU A 347 5.77 -2.46 8.55
N CYS A 348 5.46 -1.26 9.06
CA CYS A 348 6.01 -0.02 8.52
C CYS A 348 7.50 0.12 8.89
N GLU A 349 8.35 0.17 7.87
CA GLU A 349 9.79 0.36 8.01
C GLU A 349 10.22 1.83 7.76
N ASN A 350 9.41 2.62 7.05
CA ASN A 350 9.74 4.00 6.68
C ASN A 350 8.52 4.94 6.71
N ILE A 351 8.73 6.15 7.20
CA ILE A 351 7.78 7.26 7.21
C ILE A 351 8.41 8.42 6.43
N THR A 352 7.74 8.83 5.37
CA THR A 352 8.21 9.88 4.47
C THR A 352 7.26 11.07 4.52
N PHE A 353 7.74 12.24 4.93
CA PHE A 353 7.02 13.50 4.76
C PHE A 353 7.32 14.09 3.39
N ILE A 354 6.28 14.51 2.68
CA ILE A 354 6.39 15.07 1.34
C ILE A 354 5.74 16.45 1.32
N CYS A 355 6.57 17.49 1.22
CA CYS A 355 6.15 18.88 1.08
C CYS A 355 5.95 19.21 -0.39
N THR A 356 4.72 19.38 -0.84
CA THR A 356 4.39 19.69 -2.24
C THR A 356 4.31 21.20 -2.50
N LYS A 357 4.16 21.58 -3.77
CA LYS A 357 4.00 22.97 -4.25
C LYS A 357 5.19 23.86 -3.89
N THR A 358 6.39 23.30 -3.98
CA THR A 358 7.63 24.05 -3.70
C THR A 358 7.85 25.19 -4.69
N ASP A 359 7.25 25.10 -5.88
CA ASP A 359 7.21 26.13 -6.93
C ASP A 359 6.34 27.35 -6.60
N ASP A 360 5.33 27.19 -5.73
CA ASP A 360 4.44 28.28 -5.30
C ASP A 360 5.13 29.14 -4.23
N ILE A 361 5.89 30.11 -4.73
CA ILE A 361 6.61 31.09 -3.92
C ILE A 361 6.59 32.45 -4.62
N ASN A 362 6.43 33.51 -3.84
CA ASN A 362 6.72 34.86 -4.26
C ASN A 362 8.12 35.26 -3.75
N PRO A 363 9.14 35.37 -4.62
CA PRO A 363 10.51 35.64 -4.19
C PRO A 363 10.66 36.97 -3.45
N LYS A 364 9.90 38.00 -3.83
CA LYS A 364 9.97 39.32 -3.16
C LYS A 364 9.49 39.22 -1.71
N ASN A 365 8.38 38.53 -1.49
CA ASN A 365 7.84 38.33 -0.15
C ASN A 365 8.77 37.46 0.70
N TYR A 366 9.35 36.41 0.10
CA TYR A 366 10.24 35.49 0.82
C TYR A 366 11.60 36.12 1.17
N LEU A 367 12.20 36.92 0.28
CA LEU A 367 13.35 37.78 0.59
C LEU A 367 13.03 38.76 1.72
N GLY A 368 11.79 39.26 1.77
CA GLY A 368 11.28 40.06 2.85
C GLY A 368 11.17 39.35 4.21
N SER A 369 11.28 38.02 4.26
CA SER A 369 11.00 37.23 5.46
C SER A 369 12.15 37.24 6.48
N PRO A 370 11.88 37.19 7.80
CA PRO A 370 12.92 37.11 8.82
C PRO A 370 13.83 35.89 8.66
N VAL A 371 13.29 34.80 8.08
CA VAL A 371 13.98 33.52 7.88
C VAL A 371 15.14 33.66 6.90
N LEU A 372 14.97 34.44 5.83
CA LEU A 372 16.01 34.64 4.82
C LEU A 372 16.83 35.92 5.06
N LYS A 373 16.22 37.00 5.58
CA LYS A 373 16.88 38.31 5.80
C LYS A 373 18.15 38.27 6.64
N ASN A 374 18.25 37.30 7.54
CA ASN A 374 19.38 37.17 8.47
C ASN A 374 20.46 36.22 7.96
N THR A 375 20.40 35.81 6.69
CA THR A 375 21.36 34.90 6.07
C THR A 375 22.25 35.63 5.06
N GLU A 376 23.49 35.18 4.91
CA GLU A 376 24.42 35.71 3.89
C GLU A 376 23.84 35.56 2.47
N LEU A 377 23.00 34.54 2.27
CA LEU A 377 22.32 34.23 1.01
C LEU A 377 21.33 35.33 0.56
N HIS A 378 20.80 36.14 1.48
CA HIS A 378 19.84 37.21 1.15
C HIS A 378 20.39 38.19 0.13
N LEU A 379 21.57 38.76 0.43
CA LEU A 379 22.20 39.79 -0.41
C LEU A 379 22.64 39.25 -1.77
N ASP A 380 22.96 37.96 -1.84
CA ASP A 380 23.34 37.29 -3.08
C ASP A 380 22.13 37.07 -3.99
N LEU A 381 20.99 36.65 -3.44
CA LEU A 381 19.76 36.42 -4.21
C LEU A 381 19.12 37.72 -4.71
N GLU A 382 19.25 38.83 -3.99
CA GLU A 382 18.78 40.14 -4.46
C GLU A 382 19.47 40.58 -5.75
N LYS A 383 20.77 40.28 -5.88
CA LYS A 383 21.59 40.64 -7.05
C LYS A 383 21.33 39.75 -8.27
N LYS A 384 20.73 38.57 -8.09
CA LYS A 384 20.46 37.61 -9.18
C LYS A 384 19.25 37.99 -10.03
N GLY A 385 19.21 37.44 -11.25
CA GLY A 385 18.07 37.55 -12.16
C GLY A 385 16.80 36.90 -11.60
N ALA A 386 15.63 37.20 -12.18
CA ALA A 386 14.34 36.77 -11.64
C ALA A 386 14.21 35.25 -11.47
N ALA A 387 14.66 34.47 -12.46
CA ALA A 387 14.59 33.00 -12.42
C ALA A 387 15.54 32.40 -11.37
N GLU A 388 16.81 32.79 -11.36
CA GLU A 388 17.79 32.32 -10.37
C GLU A 388 17.44 32.74 -8.95
N ARG A 389 16.90 33.95 -8.77
CA ARG A 389 16.38 34.42 -7.49
C ARG A 389 15.23 33.55 -7.02
N LYS A 390 14.26 33.22 -7.90
CA LYS A 390 13.15 32.32 -7.56
C LYS A 390 13.68 30.93 -7.19
N ARG A 391 14.58 30.35 -8.00
CA ARG A 391 15.25 29.07 -7.73
C ARG A 391 15.92 29.06 -6.35
N GLY A 392 16.75 30.06 -6.05
CA GLY A 392 17.44 30.13 -4.75
C GLY A 392 16.48 30.32 -3.56
N CYS A 393 15.39 31.08 -3.74
CA CYS A 393 14.34 31.17 -2.72
C CYS A 393 13.64 29.83 -2.47
N ILE A 394 13.35 29.07 -3.54
CA ILE A 394 12.77 27.72 -3.43
C ILE A 394 13.72 26.80 -2.66
N GLN A 395 14.98 26.71 -3.08
CA GLN A 395 15.98 25.84 -2.46
C GLN A 395 16.17 26.15 -0.97
N HIS A 396 16.30 27.43 -0.63
CA HIS A 396 16.41 27.83 0.77
C HIS A 396 15.15 27.48 1.57
N ARG A 397 13.95 27.75 1.05
CA ARG A 397 12.69 27.41 1.73
C ARG A 397 12.53 25.91 1.94
N ASN A 398 12.90 25.12 0.93
CA ASN A 398 12.85 23.67 0.98
C ASN A 398 13.78 23.12 2.08
N GLU A 399 15.01 23.61 2.15
CA GLU A 399 15.97 23.19 3.19
C GLU A 399 15.47 23.55 4.59
N GLN A 400 14.96 24.78 4.77
CA GLN A 400 14.36 25.21 6.03
C GLN A 400 13.17 24.35 6.43
N ALA A 401 12.32 23.94 5.47
CA ALA A 401 11.19 23.05 5.74
C ALA A 401 11.65 21.67 6.20
N LYS A 402 12.73 21.11 5.62
CA LYS A 402 13.31 19.83 6.04
C LYS A 402 13.85 19.90 7.47
N ILE A 403 14.60 20.95 7.80
CA ILE A 403 15.13 21.18 9.16
C ILE A 403 13.99 21.27 10.17
N MET A 404 12.99 22.13 9.92
CA MET A 404 11.85 22.32 10.82
C MET A 404 11.04 21.03 11.04
N LEU A 405 10.82 20.23 9.98
CA LEU A 405 10.13 18.95 10.10
C LEU A 405 10.97 17.92 10.88
N GLY A 406 12.28 17.89 10.67
CA GLY A 406 13.20 17.03 11.41
C GLY A 406 13.24 17.36 12.91
N GLU A 407 13.36 18.64 13.26
CA GLU A 407 13.31 19.12 14.65
C GLU A 407 11.96 18.77 15.30
N ARG A 408 10.85 19.03 14.60
CA ARG A 408 9.51 18.71 15.10
C ARG A 408 9.30 17.21 15.27
N PHE A 409 9.80 16.38 14.35
CA PHE A 409 9.76 14.92 14.50
C PHE A 409 10.55 14.47 15.72
N ASN A 410 11.73 15.03 15.94
CA ASN A 410 12.53 14.74 17.12
C ASN A 410 11.79 15.09 18.42
N ASP A 411 11.17 16.27 18.45
CA ASP A 411 10.45 16.76 19.63
C ASP A 411 9.14 16.02 19.91
N GLU A 412 8.32 15.80 18.88
CA GLU A 412 6.99 15.22 19.04
C GLU A 412 7.01 13.70 19.11
N VAL A 413 8.00 13.04 18.51
CA VAL A 413 8.03 11.58 18.35
C VAL A 413 9.22 10.95 19.05
N VAL A 414 10.45 11.31 18.69
CA VAL A 414 11.68 10.64 19.19
C VAL A 414 11.82 10.80 20.70
N LYS A 415 11.75 12.04 21.21
CA LYS A 415 11.86 12.32 22.65
C LYS A 415 10.78 11.65 23.48
N LYS A 416 9.56 11.51 22.93
CA LYS A 416 8.45 10.83 23.63
C LYS A 416 8.54 9.31 23.56
N LYS A 417 9.34 8.74 22.64
CA LYS A 417 9.46 7.29 22.36
C LYS A 417 10.91 6.87 22.08
N PRO A 418 11.84 7.04 23.06
CA PRO A 418 13.29 6.87 22.83
C PRO A 418 13.72 5.43 22.53
N PHE A 419 12.87 4.45 22.81
CA PHE A 419 13.18 3.02 22.67
C PHE A 419 13.00 2.47 21.25
N ILE A 420 12.56 3.29 20.30
CA ILE A 420 12.47 2.89 18.88
C ILE A 420 13.52 3.68 18.10
N GLN A 421 14.26 3.02 17.20
CA GLN A 421 15.28 3.65 16.33
C GLN A 421 14.63 4.55 15.26
N MET A 422 13.98 5.61 15.70
CA MET A 422 13.11 6.49 14.94
C MET A 422 13.85 7.35 13.90
N GLU A 423 15.12 7.66 14.16
CA GLU A 423 15.96 8.45 13.26
C GLU A 423 16.20 7.75 11.91
N LYS A 424 16.12 6.42 11.88
CA LYS A 424 16.35 5.62 10.66
C LYS A 424 15.11 5.44 9.80
N ILE A 425 13.94 5.83 10.29
CA ILE A 425 12.66 5.60 9.63
C ILE A 425 12.02 6.90 9.13
N PHE A 426 12.67 8.05 9.26
CA PHE A 426 12.08 9.35 8.92
C PHE A 426 12.82 10.00 7.75
N GLN A 427 12.06 10.39 6.73
CA GLN A 427 12.57 11.07 5.54
C GLN A 427 11.69 12.27 5.20
N VAL A 428 12.29 13.32 4.62
CA VAL A 428 11.57 14.50 4.16
C VAL A 428 11.97 14.83 2.73
N PHE A 429 10.97 14.92 1.85
CA PHE A 429 11.12 15.38 0.47
C PHE A 429 10.35 16.66 0.24
N THR A 430 10.90 17.54 -0.60
CA THR A 430 10.28 18.80 -1.00
C THR A 430 10.11 18.83 -2.50
N VAL A 431 8.87 18.63 -2.97
CA VAL A 431 8.57 18.30 -4.37
C VAL A 431 7.71 19.34 -5.09
N SER A 432 7.97 19.49 -6.38
CA SER A 432 7.10 20.22 -7.31
C SER A 432 6.71 19.32 -8.47
N ALA A 433 5.44 18.94 -8.54
CA ALA A 433 4.89 18.24 -9.70
C ALA A 433 4.82 19.16 -10.93
N GLU A 434 4.52 20.44 -10.70
CA GLU A 434 4.41 21.44 -11.76
C GLU A 434 5.75 21.65 -12.49
N GLU A 435 6.83 21.91 -11.74
CA GLU A 435 8.16 22.11 -12.34
C GLU A 435 8.73 20.82 -12.93
N PHE A 436 8.41 19.66 -12.36
CA PHE A 436 8.84 18.37 -12.90
C PHE A 436 8.22 18.06 -14.26
N GLN A 437 6.97 18.49 -14.48
CA GLN A 437 6.23 18.30 -15.72
C GLN A 437 6.39 19.46 -16.71
N ASN A 438 7.14 20.52 -16.35
CA ASN A 438 7.34 21.70 -17.18
C ASN A 438 8.53 21.51 -18.15
N ASP A 439 8.24 21.21 -19.40
CA ASP A 439 9.24 21.02 -20.45
C ASP A 439 9.65 22.31 -21.18
N GLU A 440 8.88 23.38 -21.06
CA GLU A 440 9.11 24.59 -21.87
C GLU A 440 10.16 25.51 -21.26
N ASN A 441 9.99 25.87 -19.98
CA ASN A 441 10.87 26.80 -19.28
C ASN A 441 10.91 26.48 -17.78
N PRO A 442 11.55 25.37 -17.37
CA PRO A 442 11.63 25.00 -15.96
C PRO A 442 12.54 25.96 -15.19
N ILE A 443 12.08 26.39 -14.01
CA ILE A 443 12.90 27.15 -13.06
C ILE A 443 13.80 26.19 -12.30
N LEU A 444 13.31 25.00 -11.97
CA LEU A 444 14.06 23.94 -11.27
C LEU A 444 14.59 22.90 -12.27
N GLU A 445 15.80 22.41 -12.04
CA GLU A 445 16.27 21.19 -12.71
C GLU A 445 15.47 19.98 -12.19
N GLN A 446 15.41 18.91 -12.99
CA GLN A 446 14.64 17.70 -12.67
C GLN A 446 14.99 17.15 -11.28
N GLU A 447 16.28 17.08 -10.94
CA GLU A 447 16.79 16.61 -9.64
C GLU A 447 16.41 17.55 -8.49
N GLN A 448 16.23 18.85 -8.76
CA GLN A 448 15.84 19.85 -7.76
C GLN A 448 14.36 19.78 -7.40
N THR A 449 13.55 19.08 -8.21
CA THR A 449 12.13 18.82 -7.91
C THR A 449 11.93 17.67 -6.93
N GLU A 450 12.98 16.89 -6.63
CA GLU A 450 12.97 15.73 -5.73
C GLU A 450 12.05 14.55 -6.13
N ILE A 451 11.29 14.67 -7.22
CA ILE A 451 10.47 13.57 -7.76
C ILE A 451 11.33 12.40 -8.26
N PRO A 452 12.47 12.61 -8.96
CA PRO A 452 13.37 11.50 -9.33
C PRO A 452 13.86 10.71 -8.12
N GLN A 453 14.18 11.37 -7.01
CA GLN A 453 14.64 10.73 -5.78
C GLN A 453 13.52 9.93 -5.11
N LEU A 454 12.28 10.42 -5.15
CA LEU A 454 11.11 9.63 -4.72
C LEU A 454 10.89 8.39 -5.60
N LYS A 455 11.08 8.51 -6.92
CA LYS A 455 11.04 7.34 -7.83
C LYS A 455 12.13 6.34 -7.45
N GLN A 456 13.35 6.82 -7.19
CA GLN A 456 14.46 5.97 -6.74
C GLN A 456 14.12 5.23 -5.44
N VAL A 457 13.49 5.89 -4.47
CA VAL A 457 13.06 5.23 -3.22
C VAL A 457 12.06 4.10 -3.50
N LEU A 458 11.10 4.31 -4.39
CA LEU A 458 10.14 3.26 -4.80
C LEU A 458 10.85 2.11 -5.54
N GLU A 459 11.77 2.44 -6.44
CA GLU A 459 12.59 1.47 -7.18
C GLU A 459 13.45 0.63 -6.24
N ASP A 460 14.16 1.26 -5.29
CA ASP A 460 14.99 0.59 -4.29
C ASP A 460 14.16 -0.34 -3.39
N MET A 461 12.95 0.07 -3.01
CA MET A 461 12.02 -0.78 -2.24
C MET A 461 11.59 -2.00 -3.07
N ASN A 462 11.21 -1.79 -4.33
CA ASN A 462 10.80 -2.86 -5.22
C ASN A 462 11.97 -3.80 -5.59
N GLU A 463 13.16 -3.26 -5.81
CA GLU A 463 14.37 -4.03 -6.13
C GLU A 463 14.79 -4.91 -4.96
N ARG A 464 14.85 -4.36 -3.72
CA ARG A 464 15.13 -5.16 -2.52
C ARG A 464 14.13 -6.31 -2.37
N HIS A 465 12.85 -6.04 -2.64
CA HIS A 465 11.81 -7.06 -2.59
C HIS A 465 11.98 -8.12 -3.69
N SER A 466 12.12 -7.68 -4.95
CA SER A 466 12.27 -8.54 -6.13
C SER A 466 13.49 -9.44 -6.04
N LYS A 467 14.65 -8.89 -5.66
CA LYS A 467 15.90 -9.65 -5.47
C LYS A 467 15.73 -10.74 -4.44
N THR A 468 15.09 -10.43 -3.32
CA THR A 468 14.83 -11.42 -2.25
C THR A 468 13.89 -12.50 -2.76
N ALA A 469 12.77 -12.13 -3.39
CA ALA A 469 11.79 -13.08 -3.90
C ALA A 469 12.38 -14.04 -4.97
N VAL A 470 13.15 -13.50 -5.93
CA VAL A 470 13.80 -14.31 -6.98
C VAL A 470 14.87 -15.21 -6.40
N LYS A 471 15.69 -14.71 -5.46
CA LYS A 471 16.69 -15.52 -4.77
C LYS A 471 16.04 -16.68 -4.01
N ASP A 472 14.97 -16.42 -3.27
CA ASP A 472 14.27 -17.44 -2.48
C ASP A 472 13.64 -18.49 -3.39
N TYR A 473 13.03 -18.06 -4.50
CA TYR A 473 12.46 -18.96 -5.50
C TYR A 473 13.53 -19.85 -6.14
N ILE A 474 14.62 -19.27 -6.65
CA ILE A 474 15.74 -20.01 -7.26
C ILE A 474 16.37 -20.97 -6.26
N SER A 475 16.58 -20.52 -5.02
CA SER A 475 17.13 -21.37 -3.95
C SER A 475 16.19 -22.55 -3.69
N GLY A 476 14.89 -22.31 -3.61
CA GLY A 476 13.84 -23.34 -3.50
C GLY A 476 13.92 -24.38 -4.62
N VAL A 477 13.96 -23.93 -5.88
CA VAL A 477 14.10 -24.82 -7.05
C VAL A 477 15.40 -25.61 -6.95
N TYR A 478 16.53 -24.95 -6.72
CA TYR A 478 17.85 -25.55 -6.60
C TYR A 478 17.91 -26.62 -5.50
N GLY A 479 17.32 -26.35 -4.34
CA GLY A 479 17.22 -27.32 -3.24
C GLY A 479 16.48 -28.59 -3.65
N ILE A 480 15.32 -28.46 -4.31
CA ILE A 480 14.55 -29.63 -4.76
C ILE A 480 15.30 -30.42 -5.83
N LEU A 481 15.94 -29.75 -6.80
CA LEU A 481 16.76 -30.42 -7.83
C LEU A 481 17.94 -31.17 -7.20
N SER A 482 18.58 -30.59 -6.18
CA SER A 482 19.66 -31.23 -5.42
C SER A 482 19.19 -32.54 -4.78
N LEU A 483 17.99 -32.54 -4.18
CA LEU A 483 17.39 -33.74 -3.61
C LEU A 483 17.08 -34.80 -4.67
N ILE A 484 16.54 -34.41 -5.84
CA ILE A 484 16.27 -35.35 -6.94
C ILE A 484 17.56 -36.01 -7.42
N LYS A 485 18.62 -35.21 -7.65
CA LYS A 485 19.94 -35.72 -8.06
C LYS A 485 20.52 -36.68 -7.01
N ALA A 486 20.43 -36.31 -5.73
CA ALA A 486 20.97 -37.11 -4.63
C ALA A 486 20.21 -38.43 -4.43
N ALA A 487 18.90 -38.45 -4.68
CA ALA A 487 18.06 -39.64 -4.54
C ALA A 487 18.23 -40.64 -5.69
N ASN A 488 18.75 -40.22 -6.85
CA ASN A 488 19.06 -41.07 -8.01
C ASN A 488 20.40 -41.83 -7.89
N SER A 489 21.18 -41.61 -6.84
CA SER A 489 22.48 -42.28 -6.67
C SER A 489 22.32 -43.71 -6.13
N ASN A 490 22.92 -44.70 -6.82
CA ASN A 490 22.86 -46.12 -6.45
C ASN A 490 23.96 -46.56 -5.46
N ASP A 491 24.63 -45.64 -4.77
CA ASP A 491 25.72 -45.96 -3.86
C ASP A 491 25.21 -46.62 -2.55
N SER A 492 25.68 -47.83 -2.27
CA SER A 492 25.30 -48.61 -1.08
C SER A 492 25.80 -48.01 0.24
N THR A 493 26.87 -47.21 0.22
CA THR A 493 27.40 -46.53 1.42
C THR A 493 26.48 -45.43 1.92
N MET A 494 25.54 -44.98 1.08
CA MET A 494 24.60 -43.91 1.38
C MET A 494 23.61 -44.26 2.50
N VAL A 495 23.32 -45.55 2.71
CA VAL A 495 22.31 -45.96 3.71
C VAL A 495 22.78 -45.61 5.12
N GLU A 496 24.03 -45.96 5.44
CA GLU A 496 24.62 -45.67 6.76
C GLU A 496 24.84 -44.16 6.94
N MET A 497 25.39 -43.48 5.93
CA MET A 497 25.59 -42.03 5.94
C MET A 497 24.29 -41.25 6.17
N LYS A 498 23.20 -41.62 5.48
CA LYS A 498 21.88 -41.02 5.68
C LYS A 498 21.35 -41.23 7.08
N SER A 499 21.53 -42.42 7.65
CA SER A 499 21.09 -42.74 9.00
C SER A 499 21.84 -41.88 10.03
N ASN A 500 23.17 -41.78 9.90
CA ASN A 500 24.01 -40.97 10.78
C ASN A 500 23.64 -39.48 10.69
N MET A 501 23.54 -38.94 9.47
CA MET A 501 23.15 -37.56 9.24
C MET A 501 21.74 -37.26 9.77
N TYR A 502 20.79 -38.18 9.60
CA TYR A 502 19.43 -38.01 10.14
C TYR A 502 19.43 -37.85 11.66
N GLN A 503 20.19 -38.66 12.40
CA GLN A 503 20.25 -38.54 13.86
C GLN A 503 20.92 -37.24 14.29
N LEU A 504 22.08 -36.89 13.71
CA LEU A 504 22.79 -35.66 14.03
C LEU A 504 21.94 -34.40 13.81
N LEU A 505 21.27 -34.31 12.66
CA LEU A 505 20.42 -33.15 12.34
C LEU A 505 19.15 -33.11 13.19
N LYS A 506 18.60 -34.28 13.56
CA LYS A 506 17.45 -34.36 14.47
C LYS A 506 17.81 -33.90 15.88
N ASP A 507 18.97 -34.30 16.40
CA ASP A 507 19.43 -33.89 17.72
C ASP A 507 19.76 -32.39 17.73
N SER A 508 20.40 -31.89 16.67
CA SER A 508 20.65 -30.46 16.48
C SER A 508 19.34 -29.64 16.39
N LEU A 509 18.32 -30.15 15.70
CA LEU A 509 17.00 -29.53 15.66
C LEU A 509 16.41 -29.35 17.06
N GLU A 510 16.39 -30.39 17.90
CA GLU A 510 15.85 -30.27 19.26
C GLU A 510 16.68 -29.33 20.15
N GLU A 511 18.01 -29.34 20.01
CA GLU A 511 18.88 -28.37 20.69
C GLU A 511 18.51 -26.94 20.29
N GLN A 512 18.45 -26.62 18.99
CA GLN A 512 18.13 -25.28 18.53
C GLN A 512 16.72 -24.83 18.93
N LEU A 513 15.73 -25.72 18.87
CA LEU A 513 14.37 -25.46 19.37
C LEU A 513 14.38 -25.11 20.85
N SER A 514 15.12 -25.84 21.68
CA SER A 514 15.23 -25.56 23.12
C SER A 514 15.74 -24.13 23.39
N THR A 515 16.67 -23.64 22.56
CA THR A 515 17.20 -22.28 22.71
C THR A 515 16.17 -21.20 22.35
N ILE A 516 15.29 -21.45 21.37
CA ILE A 516 14.17 -20.56 21.04
C ILE A 516 13.15 -20.57 22.18
N THR A 517 12.75 -21.76 22.63
CA THR A 517 11.75 -21.93 23.69
C THR A 517 12.21 -21.29 25.00
N SER A 518 13.49 -21.40 25.35
CA SER A 518 14.09 -20.75 26.51
C SER A 518 14.01 -19.22 26.43
N LEU A 519 14.41 -18.64 25.30
CA LEU A 519 14.33 -17.19 25.07
C LEU A 519 12.88 -16.68 25.16
N MET A 520 11.95 -17.36 24.48
CA MET A 520 10.53 -17.02 24.50
C MET A 520 9.95 -17.11 25.91
N THR A 521 10.32 -18.13 26.68
CA THR A 521 9.86 -18.30 28.07
C THR A 521 10.38 -17.19 28.99
N LYS A 522 11.64 -16.76 28.81
CA LYS A 522 12.18 -15.59 29.50
C LYS A 522 11.34 -14.34 29.20
N HIS A 523 11.08 -14.07 27.93
CA HIS A 523 10.27 -12.92 27.50
C HIS A 523 8.83 -12.97 28.00
N TYR A 524 8.22 -14.15 28.01
CA TYR A 524 6.89 -14.37 28.58
C TYR A 524 6.82 -13.97 30.05
N ASN A 525 7.82 -14.39 30.85
CA ASN A 525 7.87 -14.06 32.27
C ASN A 525 8.09 -12.57 32.51
N ASP A 526 8.96 -11.93 31.73
CA ASP A 526 9.18 -10.49 31.77
C ASP A 526 7.90 -9.71 31.45
N LEU A 527 7.20 -10.08 30.36
CA LEU A 527 5.92 -9.47 29.98
C LEU A 527 4.84 -9.70 31.02
N LYS A 528 4.74 -10.92 31.59
CA LYS A 528 3.77 -11.24 32.64
C LYS A 528 3.95 -10.36 33.86
N LYS A 529 5.19 -10.10 34.27
CA LYS A 529 5.51 -9.20 35.39
C LYS A 529 5.07 -7.77 35.06
N LEU A 530 5.51 -7.22 33.93
CA LEU A 530 5.19 -5.86 33.51
C LEU A 530 3.67 -5.64 33.33
N LEU A 531 2.97 -6.60 32.73
CA LEU A 531 1.51 -6.55 32.58
C LEU A 531 0.81 -6.56 33.95
N SER A 532 1.31 -7.33 34.93
CA SER A 532 0.71 -7.33 36.27
C SER A 532 0.80 -5.96 36.94
N GLU A 533 1.93 -5.27 36.77
CA GLU A 533 2.11 -3.90 37.23
C GLU A 533 1.18 -2.93 36.47
N GLY A 534 1.09 -3.07 35.15
CA GLY A 534 0.18 -2.30 34.28
C GLY A 534 -1.29 -2.48 34.64
N VAL A 535 -1.73 -3.72 34.95
CA VAL A 535 -3.09 -4.04 35.41
C VAL A 535 -3.37 -3.37 36.75
N ALA A 536 -2.44 -3.49 37.71
CA ALA A 536 -2.59 -2.88 39.03
C ALA A 536 -2.74 -1.35 38.93
N ASN A 537 -1.96 -0.71 38.05
CA ASN A 537 -2.05 0.72 37.79
C ASN A 537 -3.36 1.09 37.09
N SER A 538 -3.76 0.34 36.06
CA SER A 538 -5.00 0.57 35.31
C SER A 538 -6.22 0.49 36.23
N LYS A 539 -6.30 -0.53 37.11
CA LYS A 539 -7.39 -0.66 38.10
C LYS A 539 -7.49 0.55 39.04
N LYS A 540 -6.38 1.22 39.35
CA LYS A 540 -6.33 2.41 40.21
C LYS A 540 -6.71 3.70 39.48
N SER A 541 -6.22 3.88 38.24
CA SER A 541 -6.28 5.18 37.53
C SER A 541 -7.31 5.24 36.40
N CYS A 542 -7.81 4.12 35.88
CA CYS A 542 -8.63 4.06 34.66
C CYS A 542 -9.85 4.99 34.70
N LEU A 543 -10.57 5.06 35.82
CA LEU A 543 -11.77 5.87 35.93
C LEU A 543 -11.45 7.36 35.89
N GLN A 544 -10.36 7.76 36.55
CA GLN A 544 -9.89 9.14 36.54
C GLN A 544 -9.45 9.54 35.12
N ILE A 545 -8.60 8.72 34.50
CA ILE A 545 -8.08 8.96 33.15
C ILE A 545 -9.24 9.02 32.13
N ALA A 546 -10.20 8.09 32.21
CA ALA A 546 -11.37 8.09 31.33
C ALA A 546 -12.22 9.35 31.50
N LYS A 547 -12.43 9.82 32.75
CA LYS A 547 -13.17 11.06 33.03
C LYS A 547 -12.46 12.29 32.47
N GLU A 548 -11.18 12.43 32.74
CA GLU A 548 -10.38 13.60 32.36
C GLU A 548 -10.17 13.69 30.85
N LYS A 549 -9.95 12.56 30.17
CA LYS A 549 -9.61 12.55 28.75
C LYS A 549 -10.81 12.39 27.81
N VAL A 550 -11.88 11.70 28.24
CA VAL A 550 -12.96 11.27 27.33
C VAL A 550 -14.37 11.52 27.85
N ILE A 551 -14.72 11.19 29.09
CA ILE A 551 -16.13 11.22 29.52
C ILE A 551 -16.58 12.64 29.89
N THR A 552 -15.75 13.36 30.64
CA THR A 552 -16.02 14.73 31.13
C THR A 552 -14.78 15.62 30.97
N PRO A 553 -14.26 15.81 29.74
CA PRO A 553 -13.02 16.55 29.55
C PRO A 553 -13.19 18.03 29.94
N GLU A 554 -12.23 18.57 30.70
CA GLU A 554 -12.29 19.94 31.23
C GLU A 554 -12.41 21.01 30.14
N ALA A 555 -11.85 20.76 28.96
CA ALA A 555 -11.93 21.64 27.81
C ALA A 555 -13.36 21.79 27.23
N ARG A 556 -14.33 20.99 27.70
CA ARG A 556 -15.73 20.97 27.23
C ARG A 556 -16.73 21.13 28.40
N LYS A 557 -16.37 21.93 29.42
CA LYS A 557 -17.19 22.17 30.63
C LYS A 557 -18.59 22.73 30.35
N ASP A 558 -18.79 23.46 29.25
CA ASP A 558 -20.11 23.97 28.86
C ASP A 558 -21.03 22.91 28.23
N GLY A 559 -20.50 21.71 27.94
CA GLY A 559 -21.24 20.53 27.49
C GLY A 559 -21.92 20.64 26.11
N ARG A 560 -21.81 21.80 25.45
CA ARG A 560 -22.47 22.07 24.17
C ARG A 560 -21.87 21.23 23.06
N GLY A 561 -22.72 20.45 22.38
CA GLY A 561 -22.32 19.55 21.29
C GLY A 561 -21.60 18.25 21.71
N TYR A 562 -21.06 18.16 22.94
CA TYR A 562 -20.26 17.00 23.36
C TYR A 562 -21.04 15.68 23.44
N HIS A 563 -22.35 15.76 23.65
CA HIS A 563 -23.24 14.59 23.61
C HIS A 563 -23.16 13.85 22.26
N ARG A 564 -22.89 14.54 21.15
CA ARG A 564 -22.73 13.91 19.84
C ARG A 564 -21.43 13.14 19.73
N THR A 565 -20.34 13.69 20.27
CA THR A 565 -19.05 12.99 20.32
C THR A 565 -19.19 11.70 21.12
N LEU A 566 -19.79 11.74 22.31
CA LEU A 566 -20.02 10.53 23.10
C LEU A 566 -21.01 9.57 22.44
N SER A 567 -22.06 10.07 21.78
CA SER A 567 -23.00 9.23 21.02
C SER A 567 -22.32 8.53 19.85
N SER A 568 -21.51 9.27 19.08
CA SER A 568 -20.70 8.73 17.98
C SER A 568 -19.71 7.69 18.50
N LEU A 569 -18.99 8.00 19.59
CA LEU A 569 -18.07 7.09 20.26
C LEU A 569 -18.76 5.78 20.66
N CYS A 570 -19.94 5.85 21.26
CA CYS A 570 -20.69 4.66 21.66
C CYS A 570 -21.19 3.84 20.45
N ARG A 571 -21.71 4.50 19.41
CA ARG A 571 -22.14 3.80 18.17
C ARG A 571 -20.96 3.08 17.49
N ASN A 572 -19.78 3.69 17.55
CA ASN A 572 -18.54 3.19 16.97
C ASN A 572 -17.68 2.43 18.00
N LYS A 573 -18.31 1.76 18.98
CA LYS A 573 -17.66 0.83 19.91
C LYS A 573 -16.45 1.40 20.67
N GLY A 574 -16.56 2.63 21.15
CA GLY A 574 -15.52 3.29 21.94
C GLY A 574 -14.57 4.17 21.13
N PHE A 575 -14.75 4.25 19.81
CA PHE A 575 -13.90 5.03 18.91
C PHE A 575 -14.69 6.19 18.27
N CYS A 576 -14.13 7.39 18.24
CA CYS A 576 -14.71 8.51 17.51
C CYS A 576 -13.61 9.31 16.84
N ARG A 577 -13.76 9.59 15.55
CA ARG A 577 -12.92 10.55 14.84
C ARG A 577 -13.64 11.89 14.77
N SER A 578 -13.01 12.92 15.31
CA SER A 578 -13.44 14.30 15.15
C SER A 578 -13.24 14.72 13.70
N THR A 579 -13.95 15.77 13.31
CA THR A 579 -13.86 16.30 11.95
C THR A 579 -12.57 17.06 11.68
N ASN A 580 -11.81 17.39 12.73
CA ASN A 580 -10.45 17.93 12.63
C ASN A 580 -9.40 16.82 12.58
N GLY A 581 -9.85 15.55 12.52
CA GLY A 581 -8.98 14.38 12.51
C GLY A 581 -8.58 13.86 13.89
N ASP A 582 -9.02 14.49 15.00
CA ASP A 582 -8.71 13.99 16.35
C ASP A 582 -9.36 12.63 16.58
N ILE A 583 -8.56 11.66 17.00
CA ILE A 583 -9.07 10.35 17.36
C ILE A 583 -9.29 10.33 18.88
N THR A 584 -10.54 10.10 19.28
CA THR A 584 -10.92 9.79 20.66
C THR A 584 -11.20 8.30 20.74
N ASP A 585 -10.36 7.57 21.46
CA ASP A 585 -10.52 6.13 21.66
C ASP A 585 -10.54 5.84 23.17
N LEU A 586 -11.73 5.54 23.69
CA LEU A 586 -11.92 5.22 25.09
C LEU A 586 -11.26 3.88 25.45
N ASN A 587 -11.26 2.90 24.54
CA ASN A 587 -10.65 1.59 24.80
C ASN A 587 -9.14 1.73 24.96
N LYS A 588 -8.49 2.49 24.07
CA LYS A 588 -7.06 2.82 24.16
C LYS A 588 -6.73 3.65 25.39
N THR A 589 -7.60 4.61 25.73
CA THR A 589 -7.47 5.43 26.94
C THR A 589 -7.49 4.57 28.21
N LEU A 590 -8.37 3.58 28.28
CA LEU A 590 -8.45 2.65 29.41
C LEU A 590 -7.23 1.72 29.48
N ALA A 591 -6.70 1.28 28.33
CA ALA A 591 -5.53 0.40 28.23
C ALA A 591 -4.18 1.12 28.38
N GLU A 592 -4.16 2.46 28.46
CA GLU A 592 -2.94 3.29 28.38
C GLU A 592 -1.86 2.89 29.39
N SER A 593 -2.26 2.62 30.64
CA SER A 593 -1.33 2.21 31.70
C SER A 593 -0.73 0.83 31.46
N MET A 594 -1.45 -0.08 30.80
CA MET A 594 -0.90 -1.38 30.41
C MET A 594 0.15 -1.23 29.30
N TYR A 595 -0.17 -0.45 28.25
CA TYR A 595 0.79 -0.17 27.18
C TYR A 595 2.05 0.53 27.69
N ALA A 596 1.90 1.52 28.57
CA ALA A 596 3.03 2.21 29.16
C ALA A 596 3.99 1.25 29.88
N ALA A 597 3.47 0.21 30.54
CA ALA A 597 4.29 -0.79 31.24
C ALA A 597 5.05 -1.74 30.29
N ILE A 598 4.49 -2.07 29.11
CA ILE A 598 5.06 -3.10 28.22
C ILE A 598 5.84 -2.55 27.03
N ASN A 599 5.59 -1.32 26.58
CA ASN A 599 6.02 -0.84 25.26
C ASN A 599 7.53 -0.95 25.03
N GLU A 600 8.35 -0.65 26.03
CA GLU A 600 9.80 -0.76 25.95
C GLU A 600 10.23 -2.21 25.74
N LYS A 601 9.77 -3.12 26.61
CA LYS A 601 10.09 -4.55 26.51
C LYS A 601 9.55 -5.16 25.22
N PHE A 602 8.33 -4.78 24.82
CA PHE A 602 7.71 -5.27 23.59
C PHE A 602 8.51 -4.85 22.35
N ALA A 603 9.02 -3.61 22.30
CA ALA A 603 9.87 -3.14 21.22
C ALA A 603 11.22 -3.88 21.13
N LEU A 604 11.78 -4.33 22.28
CA LEU A 604 13.00 -5.15 22.30
C LEU A 604 12.76 -6.57 21.78
N ILE A 605 11.62 -7.16 22.12
CA ILE A 605 11.23 -8.49 21.65
C ILE A 605 10.93 -8.47 20.14
N PHE A 606 10.23 -7.42 19.69
CA PHE A 606 9.74 -7.24 18.33
C PHE A 606 10.23 -5.92 17.68
N PRO A 607 11.54 -5.77 17.42
CA PRO A 607 12.08 -4.57 16.80
C PRO A 607 11.60 -4.43 15.34
N ASN A 608 11.39 -3.19 14.89
CA ASN A 608 11.04 -2.89 13.49
C ASN A 608 12.24 -2.61 12.60
N ALA A 609 13.36 -2.20 13.20
CA ALA A 609 14.61 -1.94 12.52
C ALA A 609 15.78 -2.47 13.37
N GLY A 610 16.68 -3.23 12.72
CA GLY A 610 17.86 -3.83 13.36
C GLY A 610 17.58 -5.12 14.14
N THR A 611 18.67 -5.77 14.58
CA THR A 611 18.61 -7.05 15.31
C THR A 611 19.38 -6.96 16.63
N THR A 612 18.68 -6.60 17.71
CA THR A 612 19.21 -6.74 19.08
C THR A 612 19.38 -8.23 19.42
N GLY A 613 20.31 -8.56 20.31
CA GLY A 613 20.53 -9.95 20.78
C GLY A 613 19.28 -10.63 21.36
N GLU A 614 18.31 -9.83 21.81
CA GLU A 614 17.12 -10.30 22.51
C GLU A 614 15.90 -10.53 21.60
N SER A 615 15.95 -10.16 20.33
CA SER A 615 14.75 -10.24 19.48
C SER A 615 14.44 -11.65 19.00
N ILE A 616 13.15 -11.96 18.90
CA ILE A 616 12.67 -13.24 18.34
C ILE A 616 13.14 -13.38 16.88
N TYR A 617 13.07 -12.28 16.13
CA TYR A 617 13.51 -12.23 14.74
C TYR A 617 14.98 -12.63 14.58
N LYS A 618 15.88 -12.07 15.41
CA LYS A 618 17.31 -12.42 15.36
C LYS A 618 17.52 -13.89 15.70
N LYS A 619 16.77 -14.40 16.68
CA LYS A 619 16.88 -15.81 17.07
C LYS A 619 16.44 -16.74 15.93
N ILE A 620 15.39 -16.40 15.18
CA ILE A 620 14.96 -17.13 13.97
C ILE A 620 16.02 -17.02 12.86
N CYS A 621 16.59 -15.84 12.62
CA CYS A 621 17.67 -15.66 11.63
C CYS A 621 18.87 -16.56 11.93
N ASN A 622 19.25 -16.64 13.21
CA ASN A 622 20.42 -17.39 13.66
C ASN A 622 20.16 -18.87 13.90
N PHE A 623 18.91 -19.33 13.83
CA PHE A 623 18.57 -20.74 13.93
C PHE A 623 19.31 -21.51 12.82
N SER A 624 19.93 -22.65 13.12
CA SER A 624 20.48 -23.54 12.09
C SER A 624 20.66 -24.94 12.64
N ILE A 625 20.06 -25.94 11.99
CA ILE A 625 20.27 -27.36 12.35
C ILE A 625 21.58 -27.90 11.73
N ILE A 626 22.20 -27.14 10.83
CA ILE A 626 23.46 -27.50 10.16
C ILE A 626 24.55 -26.57 10.71
N SER A 627 25.45 -27.12 11.52
CA SER A 627 26.60 -26.38 12.03
C SER A 627 27.70 -26.24 10.97
N ASP A 628 28.57 -25.24 11.09
CA ASP A 628 29.71 -25.05 10.18
C ASP A 628 30.64 -26.28 10.13
N ASN A 629 30.78 -26.98 11.26
CA ASN A 629 31.58 -28.20 11.35
C ASN A 629 30.94 -29.34 10.55
N MET A 630 29.61 -29.52 10.67
CA MET A 630 28.85 -30.46 9.84
C MET A 630 28.89 -30.06 8.37
N ALA A 631 28.78 -28.78 8.02
CA ALA A 631 28.87 -28.38 6.62
C ALA A 631 30.21 -28.80 5.99
N LYS A 632 31.33 -28.60 6.70
CA LYS A 632 32.68 -28.96 6.24
C LYS A 632 32.92 -30.46 6.13
N GLU A 633 32.45 -31.24 7.12
CA GLU A 633 32.64 -32.69 7.13
C GLU A 633 31.99 -33.36 5.90
N TRP A 634 30.87 -32.83 5.43
CA TRP A 634 30.07 -33.45 4.37
C TRP A 634 30.20 -32.77 3.00
N GLU A 635 30.97 -31.68 2.91
CA GLU A 635 31.13 -30.85 1.70
C GLU A 635 31.58 -31.66 0.48
N ASN A 636 32.53 -32.58 0.67
CA ASN A 636 33.09 -33.41 -0.38
C ASN A 636 32.44 -34.81 -0.47
N THR A 637 31.26 -34.98 0.12
CA THR A 637 30.51 -36.24 0.12
C THR A 637 29.22 -36.10 -0.70
N PRO A 638 28.61 -37.22 -1.14
CA PRO A 638 27.28 -37.17 -1.74
C PRO A 638 26.17 -36.60 -0.84
N MET A 639 26.40 -36.46 0.49
CA MET A 639 25.44 -35.82 1.40
C MET A 639 25.35 -34.30 1.24
N SER A 640 26.34 -33.66 0.61
CA SER A 640 26.31 -32.21 0.32
C SER A 640 25.02 -31.78 -0.38
N LEU A 641 24.49 -32.60 -1.29
CA LEU A 641 23.23 -32.34 -2.00
C LEU A 641 22.00 -32.44 -1.09
N TYR A 642 22.00 -33.36 -0.12
CA TYR A 642 20.95 -33.46 0.89
C TYR A 642 20.99 -32.28 1.86
N LEU A 643 22.19 -31.88 2.30
CA LEU A 643 22.38 -30.68 3.11
C LEU A 643 21.91 -29.43 2.37
N MET A 644 22.22 -29.30 1.08
CA MET A 644 21.77 -28.18 0.26
C MET A 644 20.23 -28.07 0.21
N PHE A 645 19.54 -29.19 0.04
CA PHE A 645 18.08 -29.25 0.13
C PHE A 645 17.59 -28.82 1.52
N LEU A 646 18.15 -29.38 2.59
CA LEU A 646 17.72 -29.11 3.97
C LEU A 646 17.98 -27.65 4.39
N THR A 647 19.13 -27.08 4.01
CA THR A 647 19.44 -25.65 4.20
C THR A 647 18.41 -24.77 3.49
N THR A 648 17.98 -25.18 2.30
CA THR A 648 16.96 -24.45 1.53
C THR A 648 15.60 -24.50 2.24
N GLU A 649 15.17 -25.68 2.69
CA GLU A 649 13.93 -25.85 3.46
C GLU A 649 13.95 -25.06 4.77
N GLU A 650 15.08 -25.07 5.48
CA GLU A 650 15.26 -24.29 6.70
C GLU A 650 15.12 -22.78 6.45
N ASN A 651 15.79 -22.25 5.43
CA ASN A 651 15.69 -20.83 5.09
C ASN A 651 14.27 -20.44 4.68
N PHE A 652 13.58 -21.28 3.90
CA PHE A 652 12.17 -21.06 3.56
C PHE A 652 11.29 -20.96 4.81
N LEU A 653 11.50 -21.82 5.80
CA LEU A 653 10.78 -21.78 7.07
C LEU A 653 11.13 -20.53 7.89
N LYS A 654 12.40 -20.12 7.94
CA LYS A 654 12.79 -18.86 8.59
C LYS A 654 12.04 -17.68 7.97
N ASP A 655 12.00 -17.58 6.65
CA ASP A 655 11.37 -16.45 5.97
C ASP A 655 9.85 -16.45 6.11
N LYS A 656 9.22 -17.63 6.10
CA LYS A 656 7.82 -17.80 6.49
C LYS A 656 7.58 -17.30 7.92
N LEU A 657 8.37 -17.78 8.88
CA LEU A 657 8.19 -17.43 10.30
C LEU A 657 8.44 -15.96 10.58
N LYS A 658 9.40 -15.32 9.89
CA LYS A 658 9.62 -13.88 9.99
C LYS A 658 8.35 -13.10 9.64
N ARG A 659 7.69 -13.44 8.53
CA ARG A 659 6.41 -12.83 8.12
C ARG A 659 5.30 -13.12 9.13
N ASP A 660 5.17 -14.38 9.55
CA ASP A 660 4.12 -14.77 10.49
C ASP A 660 4.29 -14.13 11.88
N VAL A 661 5.54 -13.95 12.33
CA VAL A 661 5.86 -13.23 13.58
C VAL A 661 5.43 -11.78 13.49
N LEU A 662 5.67 -11.10 12.36
CA LEU A 662 5.21 -9.71 12.15
C LEU A 662 3.67 -9.62 12.20
N LEU A 663 2.97 -10.52 11.51
CA LEU A 663 1.51 -10.55 11.52
C LEU A 663 0.94 -10.85 12.92
N ARG A 664 1.52 -11.81 13.64
CA ARG A 664 1.06 -12.19 14.99
C ARG A 664 1.41 -11.17 16.06
N LYS A 665 2.56 -10.48 15.93
CA LYS A 665 2.95 -9.36 16.79
C LYS A 665 1.81 -8.34 16.89
N LYS A 666 1.19 -7.99 15.76
CA LYS A 666 0.05 -7.08 15.71
C LYS A 666 -1.09 -7.54 16.60
N VAL A 667 -1.55 -8.77 16.38
CA VAL A 667 -2.68 -9.37 17.10
C VAL A 667 -2.40 -9.43 18.60
N ILE A 668 -1.18 -9.77 19.00
CA ILE A 668 -0.76 -9.79 20.40
C ILE A 668 -0.80 -8.38 21.01
N TYR A 669 -0.34 -7.36 20.30
CA TYR A 669 -0.30 -6.00 20.82
C TYR A 669 -1.71 -5.38 20.94
N GLU A 670 -2.57 -5.61 19.96
CA GLU A 670 -3.94 -5.09 19.92
C GLU A 670 -4.90 -5.81 20.90
N SER A 671 -4.56 -7.02 21.34
CA SER A 671 -5.43 -7.79 22.24
C SER A 671 -5.75 -7.07 23.55
N LEU A 672 -4.90 -6.16 24.01
CA LEU A 672 -5.16 -5.35 25.21
C LEU A 672 -6.38 -4.45 25.01
N THR A 673 -6.45 -3.73 23.88
CA THR A 673 -7.58 -2.87 23.54
C THR A 673 -8.80 -3.66 23.11
N ASP A 674 -8.62 -4.80 22.45
CA ASP A 674 -9.72 -5.64 22.00
C ASP A 674 -10.50 -6.19 23.19
N GLU A 675 -9.82 -6.70 24.22
CA GLU A 675 -10.49 -7.20 25.43
C GLU A 675 -11.17 -6.08 26.23
N VAL A 676 -10.55 -4.90 26.30
CA VAL A 676 -11.20 -3.71 26.88
C VAL A 676 -12.48 -3.38 26.11
N GLN A 677 -12.42 -3.37 24.78
CA GLN A 677 -13.57 -3.10 23.94
C GLN A 677 -14.66 -4.15 24.11
N ILE A 678 -14.31 -5.45 24.17
CA ILE A 678 -15.26 -6.55 24.40
C ILE A 678 -16.05 -6.31 25.69
N ILE A 679 -15.38 -5.95 26.78
CA ILE A 679 -16.03 -5.69 28.07
C ILE A 679 -16.85 -4.39 28.04
N MET A 680 -16.42 -3.38 27.29
CA MET A 680 -17.14 -2.10 27.16
C MET A 680 -18.31 -2.14 26.17
N CYS A 681 -18.32 -3.05 25.18
CA CYS A 681 -19.31 -3.10 24.10
C CYS A 681 -20.77 -3.08 24.57
N PRO A 682 -21.19 -3.89 25.58
CA PRO A 682 -22.56 -3.84 26.06
C PRO A 682 -22.97 -2.44 26.55
N CYS A 683 -22.05 -1.73 27.22
CA CYS A 683 -22.28 -0.37 27.69
C CYS A 683 -22.37 0.62 26.52
N TYR A 684 -21.53 0.47 25.50
CA TYR A 684 -21.62 1.30 24.29
C TYR A 684 -22.95 1.12 23.57
N GLU A 685 -23.41 -0.12 23.42
CA GLU A 685 -24.69 -0.43 22.78
C GLU A 685 -25.87 0.15 23.56
N GLU A 686 -25.86 0.05 24.89
CA GLU A 686 -26.87 0.65 25.75
C GLU A 686 -26.83 2.19 25.69
N ALA A 687 -25.64 2.77 25.82
CA ALA A 687 -25.41 4.21 25.76
C ALA A 687 -25.87 4.81 24.41
N SER A 688 -25.65 4.10 23.31
CA SER A 688 -26.02 4.55 21.96
C SER A 688 -27.53 4.70 21.75
N LYS A 689 -28.35 4.04 22.59
CA LYS A 689 -29.82 4.06 22.55
C LYS A 689 -30.42 5.20 23.39
N ILE A 690 -29.62 5.86 24.22
CA ILE A 690 -30.09 6.97 25.07
C ILE A 690 -30.46 8.15 24.16
N SER A 691 -31.66 8.70 24.38
CA SER A 691 -32.18 9.85 23.64
C SER A 691 -32.98 10.78 24.54
N GLY A 692 -33.25 12.00 24.05
CA GLY A 692 -34.03 13.02 24.75
C GLY A 692 -33.27 13.86 25.76
N LYS A 693 -34.01 14.56 26.64
CA LYS A 693 -33.45 15.53 27.59
C LYS A 693 -32.52 14.83 28.61
N GLY A 694 -31.32 15.40 28.80
CA GLY A 694 -30.32 14.87 29.74
C GLY A 694 -29.47 13.72 29.20
N THR A 695 -29.52 13.43 27.89
CA THR A 695 -28.74 12.35 27.24
C THR A 695 -27.26 12.38 27.61
N LEU A 696 -26.62 13.56 27.61
CA LEU A 696 -25.20 13.71 27.95
C LEU A 696 -24.89 13.14 29.33
N LYS A 697 -25.58 13.64 30.37
CA LYS A 697 -25.35 13.25 31.76
C LYS A 697 -25.65 11.77 31.98
N LYS A 698 -26.76 11.27 31.43
CA LYS A 698 -27.12 9.83 31.52
C LYS A 698 -26.07 8.94 30.88
N THR A 699 -25.55 9.33 29.71
CA THR A 699 -24.50 8.59 29.00
C THR A 699 -23.19 8.58 29.80
N GLN A 700 -22.80 9.73 30.35
CA GLN A 700 -21.60 9.85 31.18
C GLN A 700 -21.70 9.00 32.45
N GLU A 701 -22.83 9.04 33.14
CA GLU A 701 -23.09 8.23 34.35
C GLU A 701 -23.06 6.73 34.04
N LEU A 702 -23.65 6.31 32.91
CA LEU A 702 -23.65 4.92 32.48
C LEU A 702 -22.23 4.41 32.20
N LEU A 703 -21.43 5.18 31.44
CA LEU A 703 -20.03 4.83 31.15
C LEU A 703 -19.19 4.75 32.43
N VAL A 704 -19.31 5.74 33.32
CA VAL A 704 -18.59 5.78 34.60
C VAL A 704 -18.94 4.58 35.48
N LYS A 705 -20.23 4.26 35.61
CA LYS A 705 -20.70 3.12 36.39
C LYS A 705 -20.20 1.81 35.81
N HIS A 706 -20.27 1.64 34.49
CA HIS A 706 -19.82 0.42 33.83
C HIS A 706 -18.31 0.23 34.02
N ILE A 707 -17.49 1.25 33.75
CA ILE A 707 -16.03 1.20 33.94
C ILE A 707 -15.69 0.81 35.37
N ASP A 708 -16.29 1.44 36.38
CA ASP A 708 -15.97 1.15 37.78
C ASP A 708 -16.34 -0.28 38.18
N SER A 709 -17.49 -0.77 37.72
CA SER A 709 -17.96 -2.12 38.02
C SER A 709 -17.21 -3.23 37.25
N SER A 710 -16.66 -2.91 36.08
CA SER A 710 -16.02 -3.89 35.18
C SER A 710 -14.50 -3.80 35.11
N LYS A 711 -13.85 -2.82 35.75
CA LYS A 711 -12.39 -2.61 35.69
C LYS A 711 -11.56 -3.84 36.04
N ASN A 712 -12.02 -4.66 36.99
CA ASN A 712 -11.27 -5.87 37.38
C ASN A 712 -11.22 -6.90 36.24
N PRO A 713 -12.35 -7.49 35.81
CA PRO A 713 -12.34 -8.45 34.70
C PRO A 713 -11.82 -7.84 33.40
N MET A 714 -12.01 -6.55 33.15
CA MET A 714 -11.49 -5.85 31.97
C MET A 714 -9.98 -5.99 31.82
N PHE A 715 -9.22 -5.61 32.84
CA PHE A 715 -7.76 -5.61 32.76
C PHE A 715 -7.16 -7.01 32.99
N ASP A 716 -7.79 -7.83 33.82
CA ASP A 716 -7.34 -9.21 34.05
C ASP A 716 -7.49 -10.06 32.75
N ASN A 717 -8.59 -9.90 32.03
CA ASN A 717 -8.80 -10.57 30.74
C ASN A 717 -7.85 -10.04 29.66
N ALA A 718 -7.64 -8.72 29.59
CA ALA A 718 -6.69 -8.12 28.66
C ALA A 718 -5.25 -8.68 28.85
N GLN A 719 -4.77 -8.74 30.10
CA GLN A 719 -3.48 -9.36 30.41
C GLN A 719 -3.44 -10.83 29.98
N LYS A 720 -4.47 -11.60 30.36
CA LYS A 720 -4.56 -13.03 30.02
C LYS A 720 -4.49 -13.23 28.51
N LYS A 721 -5.26 -12.45 27.74
CA LYS A 721 -5.35 -12.59 26.29
C LYS A 721 -4.04 -12.29 25.57
N MET A 722 -3.34 -11.25 26.01
CA MET A 722 -2.03 -10.92 25.45
C MET A 722 -0.99 -12.02 25.72
N LEU A 723 -0.98 -12.56 26.95
CA LEU A 723 -0.08 -13.64 27.32
C LEU A 723 -0.41 -14.94 26.57
N GLU A 724 -1.69 -15.27 26.40
CA GLU A 724 -2.13 -16.38 25.54
C GLU A 724 -1.69 -16.18 24.09
N GLY A 725 -1.83 -14.96 23.55
CA GLY A 725 -1.35 -14.64 22.20
C GLY A 725 0.16 -14.86 22.03
N PHE A 726 0.95 -14.47 23.03
CA PHE A 726 2.40 -14.67 23.03
C PHE A 726 2.78 -16.16 23.15
N GLU A 727 2.07 -16.90 23.98
CA GLU A 727 2.26 -18.35 24.15
C GLU A 727 1.90 -19.12 22.86
N ASN A 728 0.77 -18.77 22.24
CA ASN A 728 0.38 -19.31 20.93
C ASN A 728 1.42 -19.01 19.83
N LEU A 729 2.12 -17.88 19.91
CA LEU A 729 3.23 -17.58 19.01
C LEU A 729 4.43 -18.49 19.28
N ARG A 730 4.78 -18.74 20.54
CA ARG A 730 5.84 -19.69 20.93
C ARG A 730 5.57 -21.07 20.37
N GLU A 731 4.39 -21.60 20.66
CA GLU A 731 3.96 -22.92 20.20
C GLU A 731 3.97 -22.99 18.66
N TYR A 732 3.47 -21.96 17.98
CA TYR A 732 3.46 -21.92 16.52
C TYR A 732 4.86 -21.97 15.92
N ILE A 733 5.82 -21.18 16.43
CA ILE A 733 7.21 -21.18 15.94
C ILE A 733 7.83 -22.56 16.15
N GLU A 734 7.71 -23.10 17.37
CA GLU A 734 8.29 -24.39 17.74
C GLU A 734 7.70 -25.54 16.91
N GLN A 735 6.37 -25.61 16.81
CA GLN A 735 5.68 -26.66 16.04
C GLN A 735 5.97 -26.55 14.54
N THR A 736 6.02 -25.35 13.98
CA THR A 736 6.31 -25.14 12.55
C THR A 736 7.71 -25.60 12.21
N LEU A 737 8.73 -25.15 12.97
CA LEU A 737 10.11 -25.59 12.77
C LEU A 737 10.25 -27.10 12.98
N ARG A 738 9.76 -27.63 14.10
CA ARG A 738 9.91 -29.05 14.42
C ARG A 738 9.25 -29.93 13.38
N THR A 739 7.98 -29.67 13.05
CA THR A 739 7.19 -30.57 12.21
C THR A 739 7.68 -30.55 10.76
N GLU A 740 7.88 -29.36 10.18
CA GLU A 740 8.25 -29.21 8.76
C GLU A 740 9.70 -29.66 8.51
N LEU A 741 10.65 -29.36 9.42
CA LEU A 741 12.03 -29.83 9.28
C LEU A 741 12.13 -31.33 9.54
N LEU A 742 11.44 -31.87 10.54
CA LEU A 742 11.44 -33.31 10.79
C LEU A 742 10.80 -34.09 9.62
N GLU A 743 9.74 -33.55 9.02
CA GLU A 743 9.19 -34.12 7.79
C GLU A 743 10.21 -34.07 6.66
N SER A 744 10.86 -32.92 6.43
CA SER A 744 11.88 -32.77 5.38
C SER A 744 13.06 -33.73 5.57
N LEU A 745 13.54 -33.90 6.81
CA LEU A 745 14.57 -34.89 7.19
C LEU A 745 14.11 -36.32 6.91
N LYS A 746 12.89 -36.70 7.32
CA LYS A 746 12.35 -38.04 7.07
C LYS A 746 12.21 -38.32 5.57
N ARG A 747 11.63 -37.39 4.82
CA ARG A 747 11.37 -37.53 3.38
C ARG A 747 12.66 -37.61 2.58
N SER A 748 13.67 -36.84 2.94
CA SER A 748 14.95 -36.83 2.21
C SER A 748 15.86 -38.00 2.59
N LEU A 749 15.97 -38.34 3.87
CA LEU A 749 17.01 -39.27 4.36
C LEU A 749 16.52 -40.69 4.62
N LYS A 750 15.22 -40.91 4.86
CA LYS A 750 14.68 -42.27 5.05
C LYS A 750 14.11 -42.90 3.78
N THR A 751 14.00 -42.13 2.71
CA THR A 751 13.53 -42.66 1.42
C THR A 751 14.62 -43.50 0.77
N PRO A 752 14.31 -44.73 0.29
CA PRO A 752 15.27 -45.57 -0.42
C PRO A 752 15.77 -44.93 -1.72
N ASN A 753 17.05 -45.14 -2.04
CA ASN A 753 17.70 -44.62 -3.26
C ASN A 753 17.27 -45.33 -4.55
N SER A 754 16.39 -46.32 -4.50
CA SER A 754 15.98 -47.14 -5.65
C SER A 754 14.85 -46.50 -6.49
N LEU A 755 14.67 -45.18 -6.38
CA LEU A 755 13.66 -44.46 -7.15
C LEU A 755 14.27 -44.03 -8.48
N SER A 756 13.74 -44.54 -9.60
CA SER A 756 14.06 -44.01 -10.93
C SER A 756 13.40 -42.64 -11.10
N LEU A 757 14.10 -41.57 -10.68
CA LEU A 757 13.69 -40.17 -10.87
C LEU A 757 14.31 -39.62 -12.16
N PRO A 758 13.74 -38.55 -12.75
CA PRO A 758 14.33 -37.91 -13.93
C PRO A 758 15.75 -37.41 -13.66
N ASP A 759 16.61 -37.47 -14.68
CA ASP A 759 17.85 -36.71 -14.68
C ASP A 759 17.52 -35.21 -14.76
N VAL A 760 18.12 -34.47 -13.84
CA VAL A 760 17.95 -33.03 -13.63
C VAL A 760 19.27 -32.27 -13.67
N SER A 761 20.35 -32.89 -14.15
CA SER A 761 21.70 -32.32 -14.11
C SER A 761 21.79 -30.99 -14.85
N GLU A 762 21.22 -30.90 -16.06
CA GLU A 762 21.15 -29.66 -16.84
C GLU A 762 20.37 -28.56 -16.11
N GLN A 763 19.20 -28.90 -15.54
CA GLN A 763 18.38 -27.97 -14.77
C GLN A 763 19.13 -27.45 -13.53
N LEU A 764 19.88 -28.32 -12.86
CA LEU A 764 20.64 -27.97 -11.67
C LEU A 764 21.79 -27.01 -11.99
N GLU A 765 22.58 -27.28 -13.05
CA GLU A 765 23.67 -26.39 -13.51
C GLU A 765 23.15 -25.01 -13.92
N ASN A 766 22.01 -24.97 -14.61
CA ASN A 766 21.34 -23.72 -14.97
C ASN A 766 20.94 -22.91 -13.72
N MET A 767 20.34 -23.55 -12.71
CA MET A 767 19.96 -22.88 -11.46
C MET A 767 21.17 -22.47 -10.61
N GLU A 768 22.26 -23.25 -10.62
CA GLU A 768 23.52 -22.91 -9.96
C GLU A 768 24.12 -21.62 -10.53
N THR A 769 24.09 -21.48 -11.85
CA THR A 769 24.57 -20.27 -12.54
C THR A 769 23.81 -19.03 -12.05
N TYR A 770 22.47 -19.07 -12.03
CA TYR A 770 21.67 -17.95 -11.54
C TYR A 770 21.89 -17.69 -10.03
N LYS A 771 22.04 -18.75 -9.22
CA LYS A 771 22.35 -18.63 -7.80
C LYS A 771 23.69 -17.94 -7.55
N MET A 772 24.73 -18.30 -8.31
CA MET A 772 26.07 -17.70 -8.19
C MET A 772 26.09 -16.25 -8.68
N LEU A 773 25.37 -15.93 -9.75
CA LEU A 773 25.23 -14.56 -10.24
C LEU A 773 24.50 -13.66 -9.22
N ALA A 774 23.41 -14.17 -8.61
CA ALA A 774 22.71 -13.47 -7.54
C ALA A 774 23.56 -13.23 -6.29
N LEU A 775 24.59 -14.05 -6.03
CA LEU A 775 25.54 -13.87 -4.92
C LEU A 775 26.65 -12.87 -5.25
N ARG A 776 27.09 -12.75 -6.52
CA ARG A 776 28.17 -11.84 -6.94
C ARG A 776 27.79 -10.36 -6.93
N GLU A 777 26.51 -10.02 -7.12
CA GLU A 777 26.05 -8.63 -6.99
C GLU A 777 26.22 -8.07 -5.57
N ARG A 778 26.30 -8.93 -4.55
CA ARG A 778 26.47 -8.53 -3.15
C ARG A 778 27.87 -8.03 -2.81
N THR A 779 28.91 -8.56 -3.46
CA THR A 779 30.31 -8.19 -3.20
C THR A 779 30.74 -6.91 -3.92
N SER A 780 29.92 -6.38 -4.82
CA SER A 780 30.18 -5.10 -5.51
C SER A 780 29.49 -3.89 -4.85
N GLN A 781 28.75 -4.10 -3.75
CA GLN A 781 28.05 -3.05 -2.99
C GLN A 781 28.52 -2.94 -1.52
N ILE A 782 29.61 -3.61 -1.16
CA ILE A 782 30.39 -3.41 0.09
C ILE A 782 31.71 -2.77 -0.33
#